data_AF-A0A4Y7MZ28-F1
#
_entry.id   AF-A0A4Y7MZ28-F1
#
_cell.length_a   1.000
_cell.length_b   1.000
_cell.length_c   1.000
_cell.angle_alpha   90.00
_cell.angle_beta   90.00
_cell.angle_gamma   90.00
#
_symmetry.space_group_name_H-M   'P 1'
#
loop_
_entity.id
_entity.type
_entity.pdbx_description
1 polymer ?
#
loop_
_entity_poly.entity_id
_entity_poly.type
_entity_poly.pdbx_seq_one_letter_code
_entity_poly.pdbx_strand_id
1 'polypeptide(L)'
;MEAQEPLLPDLMLMLRERREDQSVWERRAPLSPTNVRKLVRAGVKVLVQPSNRRAYPMQAYANAGAIIQEDIGEAPVIVGVKQIPIDFLLPNKTYCFFSHTIKAQEANMPLLDAMLEKNIRLVDYEKMMDENGHRVVAFGKYAGVAGMINILHGLGLRLLALGHHTPFMHIGPAHNYRNSGMARQAVRDAGFEVAIGMLPKSIGPLTFVFTGSGNVSQGAQEIFQDLPHEYVPPDMLQKVADHGATNKIYACEVSRRDHLIRIKGGPFDAKEYDEHPSRYISIFSKKIAPYASVIINGIYWAPNSPKLITIPDAKVLIRSSQSHLPWVQTSMGSPPLPHRLLALCDISADPGGSIEFMNECTTIDNPFCLYDAEQHKDTKSFKGPGILVCSIDNMPTQLPREATDFFGDLLLPHIFDVLQSDATRPFEEHKFTNVIEGAVITSNGKLTKNFEYIQDLRNQRARTKHRIVGDYDAQTKRVLLLGAGYVSAPVVEYLTRSNDIAVYVASALRDEADNLARRFPRTEPILLNVEERPDLLKEFIEKADVVVSLLPYALHPLVAEQCIASKTNMVTASYLSPAMKELHQRAVDAGVSIVNEVGLDPGIDHLLAMECFEEVHQGGGKVKSFVSYCGGLPAPECSDNPLRYRFSWSPRGALLNTVSSGRFLKDGKVVEIPAGGSLLEKAEKLDFLPGFAFEGFANRDSLDYIEHYGIPEARTVFRGTIRYSGYSDHVLGLIQLGLISQEPHPCLHVGGPDITWRQFMCSLLGITDYNIFYDNLKNQLFERTGRNASRVKAMEDLGLLSEELVIKYGNPIDTISQYLSKRLALGPSDRDLVVLRHEIDILWPDQRHELRGINLVCYGQSSSAGYSAMARTVGYPAAIATKMVLDGEIQRKGMILPFIQDIYRPMLKRLKAEGIVAEENSITQINVELVQLLMNARTLMGSDSSISLASLTSVRKPTKPTKDLNTVSDLIEALPKTQLNLCILTPPARVIDEFIHLQKIRRRWWKSYLQQPVLLNATSVAVNDKNDSFLEQKIEFSSSVLGSQPLEVLKLYKPDIFDQWQLSDDIKKSLLVKFQRKSSWPSLMTSQVELELAVFFFLTDAFFIRNKASVLSLHKSLAPYAVGVVVEGSPSRVVELEDLRRLMSLEFKQAKIPVLPLSAPWTIAQCDARGLNYLIFLSDSTLEQGICGLRSRDTSLQEQVHVSDVVERLKKFLVK
;
A
#
# COMPACT_ATOMS: atom_id res chain seq x y z
N MET A 1 -66.94 -14.63 59.41
CA MET A 1 -66.52 -15.54 58.32
C MET A 1 -66.00 -14.65 57.20
N GLU A 2 -64.86 -13.97 57.39
CA GLU A 2 -63.51 -14.52 57.22
C GLU A 2 -63.30 -15.16 55.84
N ALA A 3 -62.76 -14.35 54.93
CA ALA A 3 -61.69 -14.74 54.04
C ALA A 3 -60.81 -13.49 53.84
N GLN A 4 -59.83 -13.30 54.72
CA GLN A 4 -58.68 -12.43 54.47
C GLN A 4 -57.94 -13.02 53.27
N GLU A 5 -57.89 -12.27 52.16
CA GLU A 5 -56.86 -12.49 51.15
C GLU A 5 -55.48 -12.28 51.80
N PRO A 6 -54.49 -13.13 51.49
CA PRO A 6 -53.19 -13.02 52.12
C PRO A 6 -52.54 -11.70 51.71
N LEU A 7 -52.19 -10.88 52.71
CA LEU A 7 -51.24 -9.78 52.54
C LEU A 7 -50.00 -10.32 51.82
N LEU A 8 -49.74 -9.83 50.60
CA LEU A 8 -48.45 -10.00 49.94
C LEU A 8 -47.35 -9.62 50.94
N PRO A 9 -46.29 -10.43 51.12
CA PRO A 9 -45.20 -10.09 52.05
C PRO A 9 -44.61 -8.73 51.65
N ASP A 10 -44.20 -7.92 52.62
CA ASP A 10 -43.64 -6.56 52.51
C ASP A 10 -42.78 -6.32 51.25
N LEU A 11 -43.43 -6.03 50.11
CA LEU A 11 -42.74 -5.67 48.87
C LEU A 11 -42.20 -4.26 49.04
N MET A 12 -40.88 -4.16 49.18
CA MET A 12 -40.19 -2.91 49.42
C MET A 12 -39.24 -2.58 48.27
N LEU A 13 -39.41 -1.40 47.69
CA LEU A 13 -38.57 -0.88 46.61
C LEU A 13 -37.73 0.28 47.14
N MET A 14 -36.43 0.26 46.89
CA MET A 14 -35.61 1.44 47.04
C MET A 14 -35.41 2.15 45.71
N LEU A 15 -35.81 3.41 45.66
CA LEU A 15 -35.38 4.37 44.66
C LEU A 15 -34.09 5.03 45.09
N ARG A 16 -32.98 4.51 44.56
CA ARG A 16 -31.66 5.07 44.79
C ARG A 16 -31.20 5.78 43.52
N GLU A 17 -31.25 7.10 43.57
CA GLU A 17 -30.39 7.89 42.70
C GLU A 17 -28.99 7.89 43.32
N ARG A 18 -27.98 7.56 42.52
CA ARG A 18 -26.56 7.82 42.81
C ARG A 18 -26.47 9.20 43.49
N ARG A 19 -25.89 9.32 44.68
CA ARG A 19 -25.64 10.63 45.33
C ARG A 19 -24.56 11.48 44.65
N GLU A 20 -24.23 11.20 43.40
CA GLU A 20 -22.83 10.94 43.13
C GLU A 20 -22.29 11.65 41.87
N ASP A 21 -21.26 12.46 42.14
CA ASP A 21 -19.96 12.62 41.46
C ASP A 21 -19.68 12.20 40.00
N GLN A 22 -20.46 11.36 39.32
CA GLN A 22 -20.11 10.92 37.95
C GLN A 22 -20.26 12.05 36.92
N SER A 23 -21.33 12.83 37.03
CA SER A 23 -21.56 14.00 36.18
C SER A 23 -22.48 14.99 36.88
N VAL A 24 -22.17 16.28 36.77
CA VAL A 24 -23.02 17.37 37.26
C VAL A 24 -24.37 17.43 36.53
N TRP A 25 -24.45 16.85 35.33
CA TRP A 25 -25.63 16.90 34.47
C TRP A 25 -26.65 15.80 34.74
N GLU A 26 -26.26 14.70 35.39
CA GLU A 26 -27.18 13.61 35.72
C GLU A 26 -28.11 14.00 36.85
N ARG A 27 -29.38 14.25 36.50
CA ARG A 27 -30.45 14.68 37.40
C ARG A 27 -31.72 13.83 37.24
N ARG A 28 -31.64 12.76 36.44
CA ARG A 28 -32.76 11.87 36.14
C ARG A 28 -32.92 10.85 37.26
N ALA A 29 -34.16 10.43 37.48
CA ALA A 29 -34.48 9.31 38.34
C ALA A 29 -35.04 8.15 37.49
N PRO A 30 -34.97 6.89 37.97
CA PRO A 30 -35.56 5.77 37.23
C PRO A 30 -37.09 5.77 37.30
N LEU A 31 -37.70 6.41 38.31
CA LEU A 31 -39.16 6.55 38.46
C LEU A 31 -39.50 7.98 38.87
N SER A 32 -40.54 8.56 38.24
CA SER A 32 -41.07 9.87 38.62
C SER A 32 -41.94 9.80 39.88
N PRO A 33 -42.27 10.94 40.54
CA PRO A 33 -43.27 10.96 41.62
C PRO A 33 -44.62 10.37 41.22
N THR A 34 -45.01 10.46 39.94
CA THR A 34 -46.25 9.85 39.43
C THR A 34 -46.15 8.33 39.41
N ASN A 35 -45.02 7.77 38.99
CA ASN A 35 -44.78 6.31 39.04
C ASN A 35 -44.73 5.81 40.49
N VAL A 36 -44.06 6.56 41.38
CA VAL A 36 -44.00 6.25 42.82
C VAL A 36 -45.39 6.22 43.44
N ARG A 37 -46.25 7.20 43.15
CA ARG A 37 -47.62 7.21 43.65
C ARG A 37 -48.41 5.97 43.22
N LYS A 38 -48.18 5.48 41.98
CA LYS A 38 -48.82 4.23 41.49
C LYS A 38 -48.32 3.02 42.29
N LEU A 39 -47.02 2.92 42.58
CA LEU A 39 -46.44 1.85 43.40
C LEU A 39 -46.94 1.86 44.85
N VAL A 40 -46.95 3.03 45.49
CA VAL A 40 -47.44 3.18 46.87
C VAL A 40 -48.92 2.83 46.97
N ARG A 41 -49.74 3.23 45.98
CA ARG A 41 -51.16 2.81 45.91
C ARG A 41 -51.34 1.31 45.70
N ALA A 42 -50.37 0.64 45.09
CA ALA A 42 -50.34 -0.81 44.93
C ALA A 42 -49.78 -1.54 46.16
N GLY A 43 -49.52 -0.84 47.27
CA GLY A 43 -49.03 -1.41 48.53
C GLY A 43 -47.52 -1.57 48.63
N VAL A 44 -46.74 -1.09 47.66
CA VAL A 44 -45.27 -1.17 47.69
C VAL A 44 -44.71 -0.09 48.61
N LYS A 45 -43.90 -0.48 49.61
CA LYS A 45 -43.16 0.48 50.43
C LYS A 45 -42.01 1.06 49.60
N VAL A 46 -42.11 2.33 49.23
CA VAL A 46 -41.09 3.00 48.39
C VAL A 46 -40.22 3.90 49.26
N LEU A 47 -38.94 3.55 49.33
CA LEU A 47 -37.91 4.32 50.02
C LEU A 47 -37.15 5.17 49.00
N VAL A 48 -36.86 6.42 49.33
CA VAL A 48 -36.19 7.36 48.42
C VAL A 48 -35.02 8.00 49.15
N GLN A 49 -33.81 7.83 48.59
CA GLN A 49 -32.60 8.43 49.18
C GLN A 49 -32.62 9.94 48.93
N PRO A 50 -32.38 10.80 49.95
CA PRO A 50 -32.36 12.25 49.79
C PRO A 50 -31.32 12.70 48.74
N SER A 51 -31.71 13.62 47.86
CA SER A 51 -30.87 14.18 46.79
C SER A 51 -31.34 15.59 46.43
N ASN A 52 -30.41 16.56 46.40
CA ASN A 52 -30.68 17.94 45.97
C ASN A 52 -30.44 18.16 44.45
N ARG A 53 -29.89 17.16 43.74
CA ARG A 53 -29.58 17.26 42.31
C ARG A 53 -30.75 16.83 41.42
N ARG A 54 -31.62 15.94 41.93
CA ARG A 54 -32.74 15.37 41.18
C ARG A 54 -33.63 16.44 40.56
N ALA A 55 -34.09 16.20 39.34
CA ALA A 55 -34.95 17.14 38.62
C ALA A 55 -36.31 17.38 39.31
N TYR A 56 -36.79 16.39 40.06
CA TYR A 56 -37.95 16.46 40.94
C TYR A 56 -37.52 16.68 42.40
N PRO A 57 -38.08 17.68 43.10
CA PRO A 57 -37.72 17.95 44.49
C PRO A 57 -38.16 16.81 45.41
N MET A 58 -37.45 16.62 46.53
CA MET A 58 -37.75 15.57 47.51
C MET A 58 -39.20 15.61 48.01
N GLN A 59 -39.74 16.81 48.22
CA GLN A 59 -41.13 17.00 48.63
C GLN A 59 -42.14 16.38 47.66
N ALA A 60 -41.83 16.34 46.35
CA ALA A 60 -42.72 15.71 45.38
C ALA A 60 -42.83 14.18 45.59
N TYR A 61 -41.73 13.53 46.00
CA TYR A 61 -41.72 12.11 46.34
C TYR A 61 -42.43 11.83 47.67
N ALA A 62 -42.20 12.67 48.69
CA ALA A 62 -42.94 12.59 49.95
C ALA A 62 -44.46 12.74 49.73
N ASN A 63 -44.86 13.71 48.90
CA ASN A 63 -46.27 13.91 48.50
C ASN A 63 -46.82 12.78 47.60
N ALA A 64 -45.96 11.92 47.04
CA ALA A 64 -46.36 10.72 46.33
C ALA A 64 -46.55 9.51 47.28
N GLY A 65 -46.17 9.66 48.56
CA GLY A 65 -46.27 8.63 49.60
C GLY A 65 -44.98 7.83 49.83
N ALA A 66 -43.84 8.25 49.26
CA ALA A 66 -42.54 7.63 49.54
C ALA A 66 -41.95 8.10 50.87
N ILE A 67 -41.15 7.24 51.49
CA ILE A 67 -40.40 7.54 52.72
C ILE A 67 -39.01 8.05 52.33
N ILE A 68 -38.66 9.24 52.80
CA ILE A 68 -37.36 9.85 52.53
C ILE A 68 -36.39 9.45 53.66
N GLN A 69 -35.36 8.66 53.35
CA GLN A 69 -34.40 8.20 54.37
C GLN A 69 -33.01 7.90 53.78
N GLU A 70 -31.99 8.04 54.63
CA GLU A 70 -30.60 7.81 54.25
C GLU A 70 -30.25 6.33 54.10
N ASP A 71 -30.61 5.55 55.11
CA ASP A 71 -30.33 4.13 55.18
C ASP A 71 -31.37 3.36 54.35
N ILE A 72 -30.84 2.48 53.52
CA ILE A 72 -31.59 1.73 52.51
C ILE A 72 -31.39 0.23 52.67
N GLY A 73 -30.66 -0.19 53.71
CA GLY A 73 -30.30 -1.59 53.94
C GLY A 73 -31.50 -2.51 54.06
N GLU A 74 -32.65 -1.99 54.48
CA GLU A 74 -33.89 -2.75 54.55
C GLU A 74 -34.41 -3.19 53.17
N ALA A 75 -34.16 -2.43 52.09
CA ALA A 75 -34.74 -2.73 50.77
C ALA A 75 -34.08 -3.94 50.09
N PRO A 76 -34.85 -4.93 49.61
CA PRO A 76 -34.31 -6.05 48.83
C PRO A 76 -33.98 -5.69 47.38
N VAL A 77 -34.70 -4.71 46.81
CA VAL A 77 -34.54 -4.26 45.42
C VAL A 77 -34.15 -2.79 45.38
N ILE A 78 -33.07 -2.48 44.67
CA ILE A 78 -32.52 -1.14 44.51
C ILE A 78 -32.51 -0.78 43.03
N VAL A 79 -33.26 0.26 42.66
CA VAL A 79 -33.33 0.78 41.29
C VAL A 79 -32.59 2.12 41.19
N GLY A 80 -31.75 2.25 40.17
CA GLY A 80 -31.02 3.47 39.82
C GLY A 80 -31.00 3.68 38.30
N VAL A 81 -30.46 4.82 37.83
CA VAL A 81 -30.25 5.05 36.40
C VAL A 81 -28.88 4.53 35.96
N LYS A 82 -27.81 4.93 36.66
CA LYS A 82 -26.42 4.56 36.36
C LYS A 82 -25.84 3.65 37.44
N GLN A 83 -24.67 3.08 37.15
CA GLN A 83 -23.90 2.26 38.08
C GLN A 83 -23.60 2.94 39.42
N ILE A 84 -23.61 2.13 40.48
CA ILE A 84 -23.31 2.53 41.86
C ILE A 84 -21.84 2.19 42.16
N PRO A 85 -21.08 3.02 42.89
CA PRO A 85 -19.70 2.76 43.26
C PRO A 85 -19.63 1.53 44.11
N ILE A 86 -18.50 0.85 43.95
CA ILE A 86 -18.22 -0.43 44.55
C ILE A 86 -18.35 -0.36 46.08
N ASP A 87 -17.90 0.74 46.69
CA ASP A 87 -17.91 0.95 48.15
C ASP A 87 -19.35 1.06 48.72
N PHE A 88 -20.32 1.42 47.90
CA PHE A 88 -21.72 1.59 48.29
C PHE A 88 -22.63 0.43 47.89
N LEU A 89 -22.06 -0.64 47.32
CA LEU A 89 -22.78 -1.86 46.99
C LEU A 89 -23.04 -2.69 48.26
N LEU A 90 -24.33 -2.95 48.49
CA LEU A 90 -24.83 -3.78 49.58
C LEU A 90 -24.91 -5.24 49.13
N PRO A 91 -24.40 -6.19 49.92
CA PRO A 91 -24.43 -7.60 49.55
C PRO A 91 -25.84 -8.18 49.60
N ASN A 92 -26.07 -9.25 48.82
CA ASN A 92 -27.32 -10.01 48.78
C ASN A 92 -28.56 -9.18 48.39
N LYS A 93 -28.40 -8.21 47.49
CA LYS A 93 -29.49 -7.36 46.98
C LYS A 93 -29.70 -7.53 45.48
N THR A 94 -30.89 -7.18 45.01
CA THR A 94 -31.19 -7.05 43.58
C THR A 94 -30.98 -5.60 43.15
N TYR A 95 -30.14 -5.38 42.15
CA TYR A 95 -29.86 -4.05 41.59
C TYR A 95 -30.37 -3.95 40.15
N CYS A 96 -30.94 -2.80 39.81
CA CYS A 96 -31.43 -2.53 38.46
C CYS A 96 -30.92 -1.17 37.96
N PHE A 97 -30.03 -1.19 36.97
CA PHE A 97 -29.45 0.01 36.33
C PHE A 97 -28.72 -0.33 35.02
N PHE A 98 -28.33 0.70 34.24
CA PHE A 98 -27.42 0.53 33.10
C PHE A 98 -26.01 0.20 33.59
N SER A 99 -25.58 -1.06 33.50
CA SER A 99 -24.29 -1.49 34.08
C SER A 99 -23.10 -1.30 33.14
N HIS A 100 -23.34 -1.29 31.82
CA HIS A 100 -22.31 -1.23 30.79
C HIS A 100 -21.26 -2.37 30.88
N THR A 101 -21.64 -3.52 31.46
CA THR A 101 -20.75 -4.69 31.67
C THR A 101 -20.76 -5.70 30.51
N ILE A 102 -21.86 -5.77 29.75
CA ILE A 102 -22.10 -6.80 28.71
C ILE A 102 -21.09 -6.85 27.56
N LYS A 103 -20.32 -5.77 27.34
CA LYS A 103 -19.26 -5.65 26.31
C LYS A 103 -17.86 -5.99 26.87
N ALA A 104 -17.77 -6.44 28.12
CA ALA A 104 -16.51 -6.73 28.82
C ALA A 104 -15.49 -5.57 28.78
N GLN A 105 -15.98 -4.33 28.83
CA GLN A 105 -15.15 -3.11 28.84
C GLN A 105 -14.41 -2.96 30.17
N GLU A 106 -13.10 -2.72 30.11
CA GLU A 106 -12.20 -2.71 31.27
C GLU A 106 -12.68 -1.82 32.41
N ALA A 107 -13.16 -0.61 32.09
CA ALA A 107 -13.65 0.35 33.07
C ALA A 107 -14.79 -0.18 33.97
N ASN A 108 -15.62 -1.12 33.47
CA ASN A 108 -16.78 -1.63 34.21
C ASN A 108 -16.55 -3.04 34.79
N MET A 109 -15.37 -3.64 34.57
CA MET A 109 -15.07 -4.98 35.09
C MET A 109 -14.93 -5.03 36.61
N PRO A 110 -14.27 -4.05 37.30
CA PRO A 110 -14.22 -4.03 38.76
C PRO A 110 -15.62 -4.00 39.41
N LEU A 111 -16.58 -3.32 38.78
CA LEU A 111 -17.97 -3.30 39.23
C LEU A 111 -18.60 -4.69 39.15
N LEU A 112 -18.42 -5.38 38.02
CA LEU A 112 -18.94 -6.74 37.82
C LEU A 112 -18.32 -7.72 38.84
N ASP A 113 -17.02 -7.61 39.11
CA ASP A 113 -16.32 -8.46 40.09
C ASP A 113 -16.87 -8.24 41.50
N ALA A 114 -17.05 -6.98 41.90
CA ALA A 114 -17.66 -6.64 43.19
C ALA A 114 -19.11 -7.16 43.31
N MET A 115 -19.88 -7.15 42.22
CA MET A 115 -21.24 -7.71 42.21
C MET A 115 -21.25 -9.23 42.40
N LEU A 116 -20.33 -9.94 41.74
CA LEU A 116 -20.17 -11.38 41.92
C LEU A 116 -19.76 -11.71 43.36
N GLU A 117 -18.77 -11.00 43.91
CA GLU A 117 -18.28 -11.20 45.28
C GLU A 117 -19.37 -10.93 46.34
N LYS A 118 -20.13 -9.85 46.17
CA LYS A 118 -21.20 -9.44 47.10
C LYS A 118 -22.51 -10.19 46.89
N ASN A 119 -22.55 -11.19 46.01
CA ASN A 119 -23.74 -11.94 45.68
C ASN A 119 -24.92 -11.04 45.25
N ILE A 120 -24.66 -10.11 44.34
CA ILE A 120 -25.67 -9.18 43.81
C ILE A 120 -26.35 -9.80 42.59
N ARG A 121 -27.69 -9.70 42.55
CA ARG A 121 -28.47 -9.97 41.34
C ARG A 121 -28.60 -8.70 40.51
N LEU A 122 -27.89 -8.62 39.39
CA LEU A 122 -27.89 -7.43 38.53
C LEU A 122 -28.88 -7.61 37.37
N VAL A 123 -29.88 -6.73 37.29
CA VAL A 123 -30.78 -6.56 36.14
C VAL A 123 -30.28 -5.36 35.33
N ASP A 124 -29.90 -5.57 34.07
CA ASP A 124 -29.44 -4.48 33.19
C ASP A 124 -30.57 -4.03 32.24
N TYR A 125 -30.95 -2.75 32.32
CA TYR A 125 -31.96 -2.17 31.42
C TYR A 125 -31.60 -2.30 29.93
N GLU A 126 -30.32 -2.44 29.57
CA GLU A 126 -29.86 -2.64 28.19
C GLU A 126 -30.30 -3.99 27.61
N LYS A 127 -30.59 -4.96 28.48
CA LYS A 127 -30.96 -6.33 28.10
C LYS A 127 -32.44 -6.67 28.33
N MET A 128 -33.25 -5.70 28.75
CA MET A 128 -34.70 -5.83 28.76
C MET A 128 -35.25 -5.78 27.33
N MET A 129 -35.52 -6.96 26.75
CA MET A 129 -35.99 -7.14 25.38
C MET A 129 -37.31 -7.91 25.34
N ASP A 130 -38.17 -7.58 24.38
CA ASP A 130 -39.38 -8.35 24.08
C ASP A 130 -39.07 -9.63 23.27
N GLU A 131 -40.11 -10.41 22.95
CA GLU A 131 -39.99 -11.67 22.19
C GLU A 131 -39.43 -11.48 20.76
N ASN A 132 -39.52 -10.26 20.21
CA ASN A 132 -38.98 -9.91 18.90
C ASN A 132 -37.54 -9.35 18.99
N GLY A 133 -36.95 -9.30 20.19
CA GLY A 133 -35.63 -8.74 20.44
C GLY A 133 -35.60 -7.21 20.51
N HIS A 134 -36.76 -6.53 20.54
CA HIS A 134 -36.80 -5.08 20.69
C HIS A 134 -36.63 -4.69 22.16
N ARG A 135 -35.82 -3.65 22.37
CA ARG A 135 -35.60 -3.10 23.70
C ARG A 135 -36.84 -2.36 24.20
N VAL A 136 -37.35 -2.77 25.37
CA VAL A 136 -38.60 -2.22 25.94
C VAL A 136 -38.40 -1.00 26.84
N VAL A 137 -37.22 -0.86 27.47
CA VAL A 137 -36.92 0.26 28.39
C VAL A 137 -35.65 0.99 27.94
N ALA A 138 -35.79 2.22 27.42
CA ALA A 138 -34.66 3.03 26.93
C ALA A 138 -34.97 4.54 26.96
N PHE A 139 -33.91 5.37 27.05
CA PHE A 139 -34.02 6.84 26.98
C PHE A 139 -34.03 7.42 25.55
N GLY A 140 -34.05 6.58 24.51
CA GLY A 140 -33.74 6.98 23.13
C GLY A 140 -34.54 8.18 22.62
N LYS A 141 -35.82 8.29 22.96
CA LYS A 141 -36.68 9.38 22.49
C LYS A 141 -36.17 10.77 22.90
N TYR A 142 -35.83 10.95 24.18
CA TYR A 142 -35.33 12.23 24.68
C TYR A 142 -33.88 12.51 24.31
N ALA A 143 -33.11 11.49 23.91
CA ALA A 143 -31.82 11.70 23.24
C ALA A 143 -32.04 12.39 21.88
N GLY A 144 -33.01 11.89 21.10
CA GLY A 144 -33.46 12.50 19.84
C GLY A 144 -33.89 13.95 19.99
N VAL A 145 -34.78 14.22 20.95
CA VAL A 145 -35.28 15.57 21.25
C VAL A 145 -34.14 16.53 21.59
N ALA A 146 -33.28 16.15 22.55
CA ALA A 146 -32.16 17.00 22.97
C ALA A 146 -31.11 17.17 21.85
N GLY A 147 -30.84 16.12 21.08
CA GLY A 147 -29.92 16.16 19.94
C GLY A 147 -30.39 17.13 18.85
N MET A 148 -31.68 17.09 18.50
CA MET A 148 -32.26 18.01 17.52
C MET A 148 -32.21 19.47 17.99
N ILE A 149 -32.54 19.74 19.26
CA ILE A 149 -32.46 21.10 19.81
C ILE A 149 -31.00 21.60 19.76
N ASN A 150 -30.05 20.77 20.18
CA ASN A 150 -28.65 21.14 20.17
C ASN A 150 -28.10 21.35 18.75
N ILE A 151 -28.43 20.49 17.77
CA ILE A 151 -27.90 20.69 16.41
C ILE A 151 -28.50 21.93 15.75
N LEU A 152 -29.75 22.31 16.06
CA LEU A 152 -30.32 23.57 15.60
C LEU A 152 -29.60 24.78 16.22
N HIS A 153 -29.32 24.74 17.52
CA HIS A 153 -28.50 25.74 18.19
C HIS A 153 -27.09 25.84 17.57
N GLY A 154 -26.43 24.70 17.38
CA GLY A 154 -25.11 24.60 16.75
C GLY A 154 -25.11 25.11 15.31
N LEU A 155 -26.16 24.82 14.54
CA LEU A 155 -26.33 25.32 13.17
C LEU A 155 -26.42 26.85 13.16
N GLY A 156 -27.15 27.45 14.11
CA GLY A 156 -27.18 28.91 14.28
C GLY A 156 -25.80 29.51 14.52
N LEU A 157 -25.03 28.93 15.45
CA LEU A 157 -23.64 29.35 15.73
C LEU A 157 -22.70 29.13 14.54
N ARG A 158 -22.86 28.02 13.83
CA ARG A 158 -22.07 27.68 12.64
C ARG A 158 -22.30 28.67 11.51
N LEU A 159 -23.56 28.97 11.21
CA LEU A 159 -23.93 29.92 10.17
C LEU A 159 -23.46 31.34 10.54
N LEU A 160 -23.58 31.74 11.81
CA LEU A 160 -23.03 33.00 12.30
C LEU A 160 -21.51 33.08 12.11
N ALA A 161 -20.79 32.04 12.47
CA ALA A 161 -19.33 31.97 12.30
C ALA A 161 -18.87 31.97 10.83
N LEU A 162 -19.75 31.54 9.92
CA LEU A 162 -19.58 31.63 8.47
C LEU A 162 -20.07 32.97 7.89
N GLY A 163 -20.57 33.88 8.73
CA GLY A 163 -20.96 35.24 8.35
C GLY A 163 -22.43 35.40 7.92
N HIS A 164 -23.29 34.44 8.28
CA HIS A 164 -24.73 34.49 7.99
C HIS A 164 -25.55 34.71 9.26
N HIS A 165 -26.42 35.71 9.22
CA HIS A 165 -27.47 35.91 10.24
C HIS A 165 -28.68 35.04 9.88
N THR A 166 -29.12 34.16 10.78
CA THR A 166 -30.25 33.24 10.53
C THR A 166 -31.14 33.07 11.76
N PRO A 167 -32.42 32.68 11.59
CA PRO A 167 -33.36 32.47 12.70
C PRO A 167 -32.88 31.45 13.75
N PHE A 168 -32.05 30.48 13.34
CA PHE A 168 -31.52 29.44 14.23
C PHE A 168 -30.64 29.99 15.36
N MET A 169 -30.10 31.20 15.22
CA MET A 169 -29.27 31.83 16.27
C MET A 169 -30.02 32.10 17.58
N HIS A 170 -31.35 32.14 17.54
CA HIS A 170 -32.20 32.40 18.69
C HIS A 170 -32.61 31.12 19.44
N ILE A 171 -32.23 29.94 18.93
CA ILE A 171 -32.43 28.67 19.60
C ILE A 171 -31.26 28.45 20.55
N GLY A 172 -31.55 28.23 21.84
CA GLY A 172 -30.55 27.88 22.86
C GLY A 172 -30.26 26.38 22.92
N PRO A 173 -29.20 25.96 23.64
CA PRO A 173 -28.94 24.54 23.89
C PRO A 173 -30.05 23.92 24.74
N ALA A 174 -30.23 22.60 24.64
CA ALA A 174 -31.39 21.91 25.24
C ALA A 174 -31.51 22.13 26.75
N HIS A 175 -30.40 22.19 27.48
CA HIS A 175 -30.38 22.38 28.93
C HIS A 175 -30.74 23.80 29.40
N ASN A 176 -30.80 24.79 28.49
CA ASN A 176 -31.27 26.14 28.83
C ASN A 176 -32.79 26.21 28.97
N TYR A 177 -33.50 25.22 28.45
CA TYR A 177 -34.95 25.15 28.55
C TYR A 177 -35.37 24.34 29.78
N ARG A 178 -36.43 24.80 30.46
CA ARG A 178 -36.99 24.09 31.61
C ARG A 178 -37.63 22.75 31.23
N ASN A 179 -38.17 22.68 30.01
CA ASN A 179 -38.81 21.51 29.40
C ASN A 179 -38.78 21.65 27.87
N SER A 180 -39.04 20.54 27.18
CA SER A 180 -39.09 20.47 25.71
C SER A 180 -40.11 21.43 25.12
N GLY A 181 -41.23 21.70 25.79
CA GLY A 181 -42.27 22.62 25.32
C GLY A 181 -41.77 24.06 25.10
N MET A 182 -40.88 24.55 25.98
CA MET A 182 -40.23 25.86 25.80
C MET A 182 -39.24 25.84 24.63
N ALA A 183 -38.48 24.76 24.46
CA ALA A 183 -37.55 24.61 23.34
C ALA A 183 -38.31 24.59 22.00
N ARG A 184 -39.41 23.83 21.94
CA ARG A 184 -40.32 23.78 20.79
C ARG A 184 -40.88 25.15 20.43
N GLN A 185 -41.17 26.00 21.41
CA GLN A 185 -41.62 27.36 21.12
C GLN A 185 -40.54 28.18 20.41
N ALA A 186 -39.29 28.12 20.87
CA ALA A 186 -38.18 28.80 20.21
C ALA A 186 -37.94 28.26 18.78
N VAL A 187 -38.12 26.95 18.56
CA VAL A 187 -38.06 26.34 17.23
C VAL A 187 -39.19 26.83 16.34
N ARG A 188 -40.42 26.94 16.86
CA ARG A 188 -41.58 27.50 16.12
C ARG A 188 -41.36 28.97 15.75
N ASP A 189 -40.82 29.77 16.67
CA ASP A 189 -40.53 31.18 16.41
C ASP A 189 -39.49 31.33 15.29
N ALA A 190 -38.40 30.55 15.34
CA ALA A 190 -37.42 30.48 14.24
C ALA A 190 -38.06 29.97 12.93
N GLY A 191 -38.96 28.98 13.02
CA GLY A 191 -39.71 28.45 11.89
C GLY A 191 -40.62 29.49 11.23
N PHE A 192 -41.27 30.35 12.01
CA PHE A 192 -42.08 31.44 11.47
C PHE A 192 -41.23 32.42 10.64
N GLU A 193 -40.05 32.80 11.13
CA GLU A 193 -39.10 33.65 10.39
C GLU A 193 -38.64 33.00 9.07
N VAL A 194 -38.37 31.68 9.09
CA VAL A 194 -38.05 30.92 7.88
C VAL A 194 -39.21 31.00 6.87
N ALA A 195 -40.45 30.81 7.32
CA ALA A 195 -41.64 30.78 6.45
C ALA A 195 -41.90 32.12 5.72
N ILE A 196 -41.60 33.24 6.37
CA ILE A 196 -41.71 34.59 5.78
C ILE A 196 -40.46 34.99 4.96
N GLY A 197 -39.48 34.10 4.81
CA GLY A 197 -38.33 34.29 3.92
C GLY A 197 -37.12 34.99 4.56
N MET A 198 -36.97 34.95 5.89
CA MET A 198 -35.82 35.55 6.60
C MET A 198 -34.53 34.71 6.50
N LEU A 199 -34.54 33.54 5.85
CA LEU A 199 -33.30 32.82 5.54
C LEU A 199 -32.57 33.46 4.35
N PRO A 200 -31.27 33.78 4.47
CA PRO A 200 -30.47 34.26 3.36
C PRO A 200 -30.49 33.28 2.18
N LYS A 201 -30.78 33.78 0.97
CA LYS A 201 -30.77 32.97 -0.26
C LYS A 201 -29.42 32.30 -0.53
N SER A 202 -28.33 32.88 -0.02
CA SER A 202 -26.96 32.37 -0.15
C SER A 202 -26.72 31.03 0.57
N ILE A 203 -27.59 30.64 1.50
CA ILE A 203 -27.52 29.34 2.18
C ILE A 203 -28.15 28.23 1.31
N GLY A 204 -29.00 28.60 0.36
CA GLY A 204 -29.78 27.66 -0.44
C GLY A 204 -30.81 26.88 0.39
N PRO A 205 -31.46 25.87 -0.21
CA PRO A 205 -32.45 25.03 0.47
C PRO A 205 -31.76 24.15 1.50
N LEU A 206 -32.22 24.18 2.75
CA LEU A 206 -31.71 23.31 3.81
C LEU A 206 -32.38 21.94 3.77
N THR A 207 -31.56 20.90 3.80
CA THR A 207 -31.97 19.49 3.72
C THR A 207 -31.45 18.74 4.94
N PHE A 208 -32.36 18.22 5.77
CA PHE A 208 -32.09 17.46 6.98
C PHE A 208 -32.27 15.97 6.70
N VAL A 209 -31.27 15.16 7.00
CA VAL A 209 -31.31 13.70 6.80
C VAL A 209 -31.35 13.01 8.15
N PHE A 210 -32.38 12.21 8.38
CA PHE A 210 -32.54 11.41 9.60
C PHE A 210 -32.21 9.95 9.29
N THR A 211 -31.27 9.36 10.00
CA THR A 211 -30.94 7.93 9.82
C THR A 211 -31.57 7.08 10.92
N GLY A 212 -32.15 5.96 10.51
CA GLY A 212 -32.84 5.03 11.39
C GLY A 212 -34.30 5.44 11.68
N SER A 213 -35.09 4.46 12.10
CA SER A 213 -36.54 4.59 12.35
C SER A 213 -36.92 4.41 13.83
N GLY A 214 -35.93 4.31 14.72
CA GLY A 214 -36.13 4.07 16.15
C GLY A 214 -36.52 5.33 16.94
N ASN A 215 -36.71 5.17 18.25
CA ASN A 215 -37.12 6.23 19.18
C ASN A 215 -36.26 7.51 19.09
N VAL A 216 -34.95 7.37 18.84
CA VAL A 216 -34.03 8.50 18.68
C VAL A 216 -34.41 9.35 17.47
N SER A 217 -34.58 8.73 16.30
CA SER A 217 -34.97 9.42 15.07
C SER A 217 -36.34 10.05 15.22
N GLN A 218 -37.31 9.33 15.78
CA GLN A 218 -38.66 9.85 16.03
C GLN A 218 -38.65 11.08 16.96
N GLY A 219 -37.89 11.04 18.06
CA GLY A 219 -37.77 12.17 18.98
C GLY A 219 -37.11 13.39 18.34
N ALA A 220 -36.13 13.19 17.45
CA ALA A 220 -35.54 14.29 16.69
C ALA A 220 -36.53 14.89 15.68
N GLN A 221 -37.29 14.04 14.99
CA GLN A 221 -38.31 14.45 14.03
C GLN A 221 -39.46 15.24 14.70
N GLU A 222 -39.85 14.90 15.94
CA GLU A 222 -40.88 15.65 16.69
C GLU A 222 -40.50 17.13 16.89
N ILE A 223 -39.22 17.43 17.10
CA ILE A 223 -38.73 18.81 17.21
C ILE A 223 -38.59 19.44 15.82
N PHE A 224 -38.08 18.70 14.84
CA PHE A 224 -37.95 19.20 13.46
C PHE A 224 -39.30 19.64 12.88
N GLN A 225 -40.38 18.92 13.17
CA GLN A 225 -41.72 19.17 12.63
C GLN A 225 -42.32 20.52 13.07
N ASP A 226 -41.74 21.20 14.08
CA ASP A 226 -42.12 22.57 14.45
C ASP A 226 -41.59 23.64 13.46
N LEU A 227 -40.67 23.28 12.55
CA LEU A 227 -40.20 24.13 11.47
C LEU A 227 -41.15 24.05 10.25
N PRO A 228 -41.21 25.06 9.36
CA PRO A 228 -41.92 24.95 8.09
C PRO A 228 -41.20 23.93 7.21
N HIS A 229 -41.77 22.73 7.07
CA HIS A 229 -41.03 21.60 6.50
C HIS A 229 -41.78 20.83 5.41
N GLU A 230 -41.02 20.04 4.66
CA GLU A 230 -41.53 19.09 3.67
C GLU A 230 -40.67 17.81 3.69
N TYR A 231 -41.30 16.64 3.85
CA TYR A 231 -40.61 15.35 3.78
C TYR A 231 -40.51 14.88 2.32
N VAL A 232 -39.33 14.42 1.93
CA VAL A 232 -39.04 13.92 0.59
C VAL A 232 -38.32 12.56 0.65
N PRO A 233 -38.60 11.66 -0.31
CA PRO A 233 -37.92 10.37 -0.37
C PRO A 233 -36.43 10.55 -0.77
N PRO A 234 -35.56 9.56 -0.45
CA PRO A 234 -34.11 9.67 -0.68
C PRO A 234 -33.69 9.96 -2.13
N ASP A 235 -34.45 9.49 -3.11
CA ASP A 235 -34.23 9.73 -4.54
C ASP A 235 -34.53 11.18 -4.99
N MET A 236 -35.31 11.92 -4.19
CA MET A 236 -35.66 13.32 -4.46
C MET A 236 -34.70 14.31 -3.79
N LEU A 237 -33.78 13.85 -2.93
CA LEU A 237 -32.84 14.72 -2.18
C LEU A 237 -32.01 15.62 -3.09
N GLN A 238 -31.49 15.09 -4.20
CA GLN A 238 -30.71 15.87 -5.16
C GLN A 238 -31.54 17.01 -5.77
N LYS A 239 -32.75 16.68 -6.27
CA LYS A 239 -33.63 17.66 -6.91
C LYS A 239 -34.01 18.81 -5.96
N VAL A 240 -34.26 18.48 -4.70
CA VAL A 240 -34.58 19.44 -3.65
C VAL A 240 -33.35 20.26 -3.23
N ALA A 241 -32.18 19.64 -3.17
CA ALA A 241 -30.94 20.34 -2.89
C ALA A 241 -30.61 21.42 -3.93
N ASP A 242 -30.97 21.16 -5.20
CA ASP A 242 -30.69 22.03 -6.34
C ASP A 242 -31.79 23.10 -6.57
N HIS A 243 -33.05 22.75 -6.32
CA HIS A 243 -34.21 23.57 -6.74
C HIS A 243 -35.27 23.80 -5.66
N GLY A 244 -34.99 23.43 -4.41
CA GLY A 244 -35.90 23.65 -3.30
C GLY A 244 -36.18 25.14 -3.05
N ALA A 245 -37.34 25.44 -2.48
CA ALA A 245 -37.64 26.75 -1.91
C ALA A 245 -36.85 26.99 -0.60
N THR A 246 -36.48 28.24 -0.31
CA THR A 246 -35.73 28.64 0.90
C THR A 246 -36.62 29.11 2.05
N ASN A 247 -37.94 29.17 1.86
CA ASN A 247 -38.92 29.51 2.89
C ASN A 247 -39.46 28.28 3.65
N LYS A 248 -38.86 27.11 3.42
CA LYS A 248 -39.13 25.86 4.11
C LYS A 248 -37.87 24.98 4.13
N ILE A 249 -37.90 23.96 4.97
CA ILE A 249 -36.78 23.06 5.22
C ILE A 249 -37.20 21.65 4.84
N TYR A 250 -36.34 20.93 4.12
CA TYR A 250 -36.67 19.59 3.66
C TYR A 250 -36.13 18.53 4.60
N ALA A 251 -36.91 17.48 4.84
CA ALA A 251 -36.48 16.31 5.59
C ALA A 251 -36.46 15.07 4.72
N CYS A 252 -35.52 14.17 4.99
CA CYS A 252 -35.49 12.84 4.40
C CYS A 252 -35.21 11.81 5.48
N GLU A 253 -36.11 10.86 5.67
CA GLU A 253 -35.87 9.69 6.51
C GLU A 253 -35.20 8.58 5.69
N VAL A 254 -34.10 8.07 6.21
CA VAL A 254 -33.26 7.08 5.53
C VAL A 254 -33.22 5.81 6.36
N SER A 255 -33.74 4.74 5.78
CA SER A 255 -33.75 3.40 6.36
C SER A 255 -32.60 2.54 5.78
N ARG A 256 -32.34 1.40 6.41
CA ARG A 256 -31.29 0.45 5.98
C ARG A 256 -31.38 0.10 4.49
N ARG A 257 -32.60 -0.03 3.95
CA ARG A 257 -32.86 -0.39 2.54
C ARG A 257 -32.39 0.66 1.53
N ASP A 258 -32.31 1.93 1.97
CA ASP A 258 -32.06 3.07 1.09
C ASP A 258 -30.56 3.27 0.84
N HIS A 259 -29.72 2.76 1.74
CA HIS A 259 -28.28 2.99 1.69
C HIS A 259 -27.41 1.73 1.84
N LEU A 260 -27.97 0.55 2.17
CA LEU A 260 -27.21 -0.71 2.18
C LEU A 260 -27.46 -1.50 0.90
N ILE A 261 -26.37 -1.95 0.27
CA ILE A 261 -26.42 -2.82 -0.90
C ILE A 261 -25.52 -4.04 -0.73
N ARG A 262 -25.87 -5.14 -1.38
CA ARG A 262 -25.01 -6.35 -1.41
C ARG A 262 -23.74 -6.06 -2.21
N ILE A 263 -22.58 -6.50 -1.71
CA ILE A 263 -21.29 -6.33 -2.41
C ILE A 263 -21.31 -6.99 -3.81
N LYS A 264 -21.99 -8.13 -3.95
CA LYS A 264 -22.11 -8.86 -5.22
C LYS A 264 -23.27 -8.36 -6.11
N GLY A 265 -23.90 -7.25 -5.76
CA GLY A 265 -25.13 -6.78 -6.41
C GLY A 265 -26.40 -7.46 -5.89
N GLY A 266 -27.53 -6.77 -6.01
CA GLY A 266 -28.85 -7.21 -5.55
C GLY A 266 -29.45 -6.34 -4.42
N PRO A 267 -30.76 -6.47 -4.16
CA PRO A 267 -31.48 -5.64 -3.19
C PRO A 267 -31.11 -5.97 -1.74
N PHE A 268 -31.37 -5.01 -0.84
CA PHE A 268 -31.22 -5.20 0.60
C PHE A 268 -32.18 -6.28 1.14
N ASP A 269 -31.67 -7.20 1.95
CA ASP A 269 -32.45 -8.18 2.70
C ASP A 269 -32.13 -8.04 4.20
N ALA A 270 -33.15 -7.76 5.01
CA ALA A 270 -33.00 -7.48 6.44
C ALA A 270 -32.51 -8.71 7.22
N LYS A 271 -33.06 -9.90 6.93
CA LYS A 271 -32.74 -11.12 7.66
C LYS A 271 -31.30 -11.56 7.38
N GLU A 272 -30.89 -11.52 6.11
CA GLU A 272 -29.51 -11.83 5.75
C GLU A 272 -28.53 -10.78 6.30
N TYR A 273 -28.92 -9.51 6.34
CA TYR A 273 -28.06 -8.47 6.91
C TYR A 273 -27.82 -8.69 8.41
N ASP A 274 -28.86 -9.04 9.17
CA ASP A 274 -28.73 -9.28 10.60
C ASP A 274 -27.87 -10.54 10.90
N GLU A 275 -27.92 -11.57 10.05
CA GLU A 275 -27.09 -12.79 10.16
C GLU A 275 -25.65 -12.60 9.60
N HIS A 276 -25.50 -11.81 8.52
CA HIS A 276 -24.26 -11.68 7.74
C HIS A 276 -24.00 -10.23 7.28
N PRO A 277 -23.74 -9.28 8.21
CA PRO A 277 -23.58 -7.86 7.87
C PRO A 277 -22.38 -7.57 6.96
N SER A 278 -21.35 -8.43 6.96
CA SER A 278 -20.14 -8.32 6.14
C SER A 278 -20.38 -8.48 4.63
N ARG A 279 -21.56 -8.94 4.21
CA ARG A 279 -21.94 -9.07 2.78
C ARG A 279 -22.45 -7.76 2.17
N TYR A 280 -22.63 -6.73 2.99
CA TYR A 280 -23.21 -5.45 2.61
C TYR A 280 -22.18 -4.32 2.68
N ILE A 281 -22.40 -3.29 1.87
CA ILE A 281 -21.68 -2.00 1.94
C ILE A 281 -22.68 -0.86 2.02
N SER A 282 -22.27 0.24 2.66
CA SER A 282 -23.06 1.47 2.68
C SER A 282 -22.71 2.35 1.48
N ILE A 283 -23.74 2.83 0.78
CA ILE A 283 -23.65 3.85 -0.27
C ILE A 283 -24.16 5.23 0.20
N PHE A 284 -24.36 5.37 1.51
CA PHE A 284 -24.88 6.60 2.13
C PHE A 284 -24.05 7.83 1.77
N SER A 285 -22.71 7.73 1.85
CA SER A 285 -21.78 8.80 1.51
C SER A 285 -21.84 9.26 0.05
N LYS A 286 -22.34 8.40 -0.85
CA LYS A 286 -22.36 8.65 -2.31
C LYS A 286 -23.71 9.12 -2.81
N LYS A 287 -24.81 8.57 -2.27
CA LYS A 287 -26.17 8.85 -2.77
C LYS A 287 -26.98 9.83 -1.91
N ILE A 288 -26.63 9.97 -0.63
CA ILE A 288 -27.47 10.69 0.34
C ILE A 288 -26.71 11.87 0.94
N ALA A 289 -25.57 11.59 1.59
CA ALA A 289 -24.79 12.61 2.28
C ALA A 289 -24.36 13.83 1.43
N PRO A 290 -24.06 13.71 0.11
CA PRO A 290 -23.70 14.87 -0.71
C PRO A 290 -24.80 15.93 -0.82
N TYR A 291 -26.06 15.51 -0.64
CA TYR A 291 -27.23 16.37 -0.73
C TYR A 291 -27.73 16.81 0.64
N ALA A 292 -27.12 16.37 1.74
CA ALA A 292 -27.52 16.73 3.09
C ALA A 292 -26.87 18.06 3.54
N SER A 293 -27.66 18.90 4.22
CA SER A 293 -27.16 20.09 4.92
C SER A 293 -26.85 19.79 6.38
N VAL A 294 -27.73 18.99 6.99
CA VAL A 294 -27.59 18.50 8.37
C VAL A 294 -27.90 17.01 8.38
N ILE A 295 -27.05 16.22 9.03
CA ILE A 295 -27.29 14.78 9.24
C ILE A 295 -27.59 14.56 10.73
N ILE A 296 -28.70 13.87 11.03
CA ILE A 296 -29.10 13.45 12.36
C ILE A 296 -28.98 11.93 12.39
N ASN A 297 -27.89 11.46 12.99
CA ASN A 297 -27.57 10.06 13.06
C ASN A 297 -28.17 9.42 14.32
N GLY A 298 -29.19 8.58 14.13
CA GLY A 298 -29.93 7.91 15.20
C GLY A 298 -29.93 6.38 15.09
N ILE A 299 -29.01 5.81 14.32
CA ILE A 299 -28.94 4.35 14.13
C ILE A 299 -28.28 3.65 15.31
N TYR A 300 -28.71 2.40 15.52
CA TYR A 300 -27.91 1.42 16.22
C TYR A 300 -26.85 0.85 15.26
N TRP A 301 -25.58 0.83 15.67
CA TRP A 301 -24.48 0.30 14.88
C TRP A 301 -23.75 -0.81 15.63
N ALA A 302 -23.52 -1.94 14.97
CA ALA A 302 -22.72 -3.04 15.50
C ALA A 302 -21.31 -3.02 14.89
N PRO A 303 -20.25 -3.45 15.60
CA PRO A 303 -18.87 -3.41 15.11
C PRO A 303 -18.63 -4.06 13.73
N ASN A 304 -19.43 -5.06 13.36
CA ASN A 304 -19.33 -5.77 12.09
C ASN A 304 -20.23 -5.19 10.98
N SER A 305 -20.95 -4.09 11.26
CA SER A 305 -21.83 -3.42 10.31
C SER A 305 -21.06 -2.38 9.48
N PRO A 306 -21.43 -2.19 8.20
CA PRO A 306 -20.83 -1.14 7.37
C PRO A 306 -20.99 0.25 7.99
N LYS A 307 -19.97 1.11 7.87
CA LYS A 307 -20.00 2.50 8.33
C LYS A 307 -20.86 3.36 7.37
N LEU A 308 -21.52 4.39 7.90
CA LEU A 308 -22.30 5.35 7.10
C LEU A 308 -21.39 6.33 6.36
N ILE A 309 -20.40 6.90 7.06
CA ILE A 309 -19.42 7.82 6.51
C ILE A 309 -18.04 7.44 7.04
N THR A 310 -17.13 7.10 6.13
CA THR A 310 -15.70 6.86 6.42
C THR A 310 -14.89 8.16 6.41
N ILE A 311 -13.66 8.16 6.92
CA ILE A 311 -12.74 9.32 6.84
C ILE A 311 -12.51 9.74 5.37
N PRO A 312 -12.26 8.82 4.42
CA PRO A 312 -12.21 9.18 3.00
C PRO A 312 -13.51 9.77 2.47
N ASP A 313 -14.67 9.23 2.85
CA ASP A 313 -15.97 9.78 2.46
C ASP A 313 -16.14 11.22 2.94
N ALA A 314 -15.78 11.51 4.20
CA ALA A 314 -15.85 12.86 4.75
C ALA A 314 -14.96 13.85 4.00
N LYS A 315 -13.75 13.42 3.60
CA LYS A 315 -12.86 14.22 2.74
C LYS A 315 -13.52 14.53 1.41
N VAL A 316 -14.18 13.56 0.78
CA VAL A 316 -14.92 13.79 -0.47
C VAL A 316 -16.06 14.77 -0.24
N LEU A 317 -16.88 14.59 0.80
CA LEU A 317 -18.02 15.48 1.09
C LEU A 317 -17.61 16.93 1.35
N ILE A 318 -16.45 17.16 1.98
CA ILE A 318 -15.91 18.50 2.27
C ILE A 318 -15.14 19.10 1.08
N ARG A 319 -14.45 18.29 0.26
CA ARG A 319 -13.70 18.77 -0.91
C ARG A 319 -14.56 19.05 -2.13
N SER A 320 -15.64 18.28 -2.31
CA SER A 320 -16.51 18.37 -3.49
C SER A 320 -17.21 19.73 -3.63
N SER A 321 -17.09 20.61 -2.64
CA SER A 321 -17.66 21.96 -2.61
C SER A 321 -16.70 23.10 -2.96
N GLN A 322 -15.40 22.85 -3.05
CA GLN A 322 -14.42 23.88 -3.45
C GLN A 322 -14.39 24.11 -4.97
N SER A 323 -14.90 23.15 -5.74
CA SER A 323 -15.33 23.36 -7.13
C SER A 323 -16.74 23.95 -7.14
N HIS A 324 -16.93 25.16 -7.68
CA HIS A 324 -18.21 25.84 -7.90
C HIS A 324 -19.41 24.89 -7.96
N LEU A 325 -20.14 24.73 -6.84
CA LEU A 325 -21.45 24.06 -6.85
C LEU A 325 -22.43 25.01 -7.55
N PRO A 326 -22.97 24.69 -8.74
CA PRO A 326 -23.88 25.57 -9.48
C PRO A 326 -25.14 25.98 -8.71
N TRP A 327 -25.49 25.25 -7.64
CA TRP A 327 -26.71 25.42 -6.85
C TRP A 327 -26.53 26.17 -5.53
N VAL A 328 -25.30 26.37 -5.03
CA VAL A 328 -25.08 27.24 -3.85
C VAL A 328 -24.97 28.67 -4.37
N GLN A 329 -26.08 29.40 -4.35
CA GLN A 329 -26.16 30.75 -4.90
C GLN A 329 -25.20 31.69 -4.18
N THR A 330 -24.15 32.15 -4.87
CA THR A 330 -23.30 33.22 -4.36
C THR A 330 -23.99 34.56 -4.63
N SER A 331 -24.49 35.21 -3.59
CA SER A 331 -24.99 36.59 -3.69
C SER A 331 -23.83 37.56 -3.52
N MET A 332 -23.75 38.58 -4.39
CA MET A 332 -22.87 39.73 -4.18
C MET A 332 -23.10 40.29 -2.77
N GLY A 333 -22.09 40.23 -1.91
CA GLY A 333 -22.16 40.70 -0.51
C GLY A 333 -22.47 39.64 0.56
N SER A 334 -22.65 38.36 0.20
CA SER A 334 -22.73 37.25 1.17
C SER A 334 -21.52 36.33 1.07
N PRO A 335 -20.93 35.89 2.19
CA PRO A 335 -19.88 34.87 2.15
C PRO A 335 -20.44 33.55 1.59
N PRO A 336 -19.67 32.80 0.79
CA PRO A 336 -20.06 31.47 0.36
C PRO A 336 -19.94 30.47 1.53
N LEU A 337 -20.84 29.47 1.54
CA LEU A 337 -20.68 28.33 2.45
C LEU A 337 -19.48 27.46 2.02
N PRO A 338 -18.71 26.89 2.96
CA PRO A 338 -17.54 26.07 2.64
C PRO A 338 -17.90 24.74 1.97
N HIS A 339 -19.06 24.19 2.30
CA HIS A 339 -19.67 22.99 1.72
C HIS A 339 -21.15 22.91 2.12
N ARG A 340 -21.87 21.96 1.52
CA ARG A 340 -23.29 21.76 1.81
C ARG A 340 -23.52 21.14 3.20
N LEU A 341 -22.72 20.17 3.61
CA LEU A 341 -22.87 19.43 4.87
C LEU A 341 -22.37 20.25 6.07
N LEU A 342 -23.16 21.20 6.53
CA LEU A 342 -22.75 22.16 7.56
C LEU A 342 -22.60 21.54 8.95
N ALA A 343 -23.46 20.57 9.29
CA ALA A 343 -23.52 20.01 10.62
C ALA A 343 -23.92 18.52 10.64
N LEU A 344 -23.45 17.80 11.65
CA LEU A 344 -23.74 16.39 11.89
C LEU A 344 -24.01 16.18 13.38
N CYS A 345 -25.18 15.64 13.72
CA CYS A 345 -25.51 15.24 15.08
C CYS A 345 -25.45 13.72 15.17
N ASP A 346 -24.40 13.18 15.77
CA ASP A 346 -24.28 11.74 16.02
C ASP A 346 -24.77 11.38 17.41
N ILE A 347 -26.07 11.06 17.49
CA ILE A 347 -26.75 10.71 18.74
C ILE A 347 -26.41 9.29 19.19
N SER A 348 -25.89 8.45 18.29
CA SER A 348 -25.38 7.12 18.67
C SER A 348 -24.19 7.25 19.63
N ALA A 349 -23.36 8.29 19.42
CA ALA A 349 -22.20 8.63 20.24
C ALA A 349 -21.26 7.43 20.45
N ASP A 350 -21.03 6.66 19.38
CA ASP A 350 -20.11 5.53 19.36
C ASP A 350 -18.75 5.95 18.74
N PRO A 351 -17.67 6.06 19.54
CA PRO A 351 -16.34 6.36 19.01
C PRO A 351 -15.88 5.33 17.96
N GLY A 352 -15.49 5.81 16.77
CA GLY A 352 -15.08 5.00 15.62
C GLY A 352 -16.21 4.18 14.99
N GLY A 353 -17.47 4.48 15.36
CA GLY A 353 -18.66 3.72 15.00
C GLY A 353 -19.18 4.00 13.58
N SER A 354 -20.49 4.25 13.47
CA SER A 354 -21.13 4.46 12.17
C SER A 354 -20.62 5.70 11.42
N ILE A 355 -20.18 6.71 12.14
CA ILE A 355 -19.44 7.88 11.63
C ILE A 355 -17.98 7.71 12.03
N GLU A 356 -17.14 7.27 11.10
CA GLU A 356 -15.79 6.75 11.41
C GLU A 356 -14.89 7.76 12.11
N PHE A 357 -14.99 9.02 11.72
CA PHE A 357 -14.10 10.08 12.19
C PHE A 357 -14.45 10.60 13.59
N MET A 358 -15.51 10.07 14.22
CA MET A 358 -15.84 10.39 15.60
C MET A 358 -14.93 9.63 16.55
N ASN A 359 -13.81 10.20 16.96
CA ASN A 359 -12.87 9.54 17.87
C ASN A 359 -13.24 9.71 19.35
N GLU A 360 -13.90 10.81 19.71
CA GLU A 360 -14.36 11.11 21.07
C GLU A 360 -15.76 11.75 21.03
N CYS A 361 -16.57 11.47 22.04
CA CYS A 361 -17.88 12.10 22.20
C CYS A 361 -17.72 13.56 22.68
N THR A 362 -18.58 14.45 22.20
CA THR A 362 -18.69 15.81 22.76
C THR A 362 -19.40 15.77 24.13
N THR A 363 -19.22 16.80 24.95
CA THR A 363 -19.84 16.87 26.29
C THR A 363 -20.90 17.95 26.35
N ILE A 364 -21.78 17.95 27.35
CA ILE A 364 -22.79 19.02 27.50
C ILE A 364 -22.13 20.40 27.70
N ASP A 365 -20.96 20.45 28.34
CA ASP A 365 -20.19 21.68 28.54
C ASP A 365 -19.54 22.17 27.23
N ASN A 366 -19.12 21.25 26.36
CA ASN A 366 -18.56 21.55 25.04
C ASN A 366 -19.28 20.71 23.97
N PRO A 367 -20.52 21.08 23.61
CA PRO A 367 -21.42 20.22 22.84
C PRO A 367 -21.04 20.06 21.36
N PHE A 368 -20.15 20.92 20.85
CA PHE A 368 -19.75 20.92 19.46
C PHE A 368 -18.22 20.89 19.30
N CYS A 369 -17.78 20.15 18.29
CA CYS A 369 -16.45 20.29 17.69
C CYS A 369 -16.61 20.55 16.19
N LEU A 370 -15.60 21.17 15.58
CA LEU A 370 -15.50 21.30 14.14
C LEU A 370 -14.49 20.29 13.63
N TYR A 371 -14.99 19.29 12.91
CA TYR A 371 -14.17 18.23 12.33
C TYR A 371 -13.67 18.66 10.95
N ASP A 372 -12.36 18.86 10.83
CA ASP A 372 -11.68 19.07 9.55
C ASP A 372 -11.24 17.72 8.98
N ALA A 373 -11.93 17.24 7.94
CA ALA A 373 -11.56 15.96 7.33
C ALA A 373 -10.23 16.01 6.60
N GLU A 374 -9.73 17.17 6.16
CA GLU A 374 -8.43 17.26 5.47
C GLU A 374 -7.29 16.96 6.42
N GLN A 375 -7.31 17.60 7.58
CA GLN A 375 -6.31 17.43 8.64
C GLN A 375 -6.61 16.24 9.55
N HIS A 376 -7.80 15.65 9.43
CA HIS A 376 -8.35 14.65 10.34
C HIS A 376 -8.25 15.12 11.80
N LYS A 377 -8.71 16.35 12.06
CA LYS A 377 -8.54 17.03 13.33
C LYS A 377 -9.82 17.69 13.79
N ASP A 378 -10.15 17.50 15.07
CA ASP A 378 -11.22 18.21 15.74
C ASP A 378 -10.69 19.52 16.35
N THR A 379 -11.47 20.59 16.19
CA THR A 379 -11.17 21.90 16.79
C THR A 379 -12.35 22.41 17.59
N LYS A 380 -12.09 23.12 18.69
CA LYS A 380 -13.11 23.83 19.48
C LYS A 380 -13.44 25.18 18.84
N SER A 381 -13.88 25.16 17.59
CA SER A 381 -14.21 26.34 16.79
C SER A 381 -15.56 26.15 16.11
N PHE A 382 -16.24 27.25 15.79
CA PHE A 382 -17.39 27.24 14.88
C PHE A 382 -17.02 27.77 13.49
N LYS A 383 -15.81 28.31 13.31
CA LYS A 383 -15.27 28.89 12.07
C LYS A 383 -14.23 27.96 11.44
N GLY A 384 -14.26 27.83 10.11
CA GLY A 384 -13.31 27.02 9.34
C GLY A 384 -14.01 26.07 8.35
N PRO A 385 -13.25 25.27 7.58
CA PRO A 385 -13.78 24.44 6.49
C PRO A 385 -14.42 23.11 6.94
N GLY A 386 -14.42 22.79 8.24
CA GLY A 386 -14.92 21.49 8.74
C GLY A 386 -16.44 21.32 8.81
N ILE A 387 -16.90 20.16 9.27
CA ILE A 387 -18.30 19.86 9.59
C ILE A 387 -18.50 20.11 11.09
N LEU A 388 -19.55 20.83 11.49
CA LEU A 388 -19.87 20.97 12.91
C LEU A 388 -20.46 19.67 13.44
N VAL A 389 -19.79 19.01 14.38
CA VAL A 389 -20.25 17.75 14.95
C VAL A 389 -20.75 17.91 16.38
N CYS A 390 -21.90 17.32 16.67
CA CYS A 390 -22.48 17.18 18.01
C CYS A 390 -22.69 15.70 18.31
N SER A 391 -21.97 15.13 19.28
CA SER A 391 -22.05 13.71 19.63
C SER A 391 -21.96 13.49 21.13
N ILE A 392 -23.02 13.87 21.84
CA ILE A 392 -23.10 13.80 23.30
C ILE A 392 -23.65 12.42 23.70
N ASP A 393 -22.95 11.69 24.55
CA ASP A 393 -23.29 10.33 24.99
C ASP A 393 -24.47 10.29 25.99
N ASN A 394 -24.70 11.38 26.72
CA ASN A 394 -25.71 11.49 27.77
C ASN A 394 -26.82 12.52 27.47
N MET A 395 -27.16 12.72 26.20
CA MET A 395 -28.15 13.72 25.74
C MET A 395 -29.44 13.83 26.57
N PRO A 396 -30.12 12.74 27.00
CA PRO A 396 -31.38 12.86 27.75
C PRO A 396 -31.24 13.59 29.09
N THR A 397 -30.03 13.73 29.64
CA THR A 397 -29.79 14.45 30.91
C THR A 397 -30.07 15.95 30.81
N GLN A 398 -30.11 16.51 29.58
CA GLN A 398 -30.43 17.92 29.34
C GLN A 398 -31.91 18.23 29.54
N LEU A 399 -32.80 17.23 29.43
CA LEU A 399 -34.24 17.32 29.69
C LEU A 399 -34.66 16.28 30.76
N PRO A 400 -34.16 16.40 32.01
CA PRO A 400 -34.14 15.28 32.92
C PRO A 400 -35.52 14.93 33.52
N ARG A 401 -36.46 15.87 33.60
CA ARG A 401 -37.83 15.60 34.10
C ARG A 401 -38.59 14.70 33.16
N GLU A 402 -38.68 15.11 31.91
CA GLU A 402 -39.44 14.39 30.89
C GLU A 402 -38.76 13.06 30.52
N ALA A 403 -37.42 13.04 30.52
CA ALA A 403 -36.68 11.79 30.40
C ALA A 403 -36.98 10.82 31.57
N THR A 404 -37.13 11.33 32.80
CA THR A 404 -37.53 10.52 33.99
C THR A 404 -38.95 9.99 33.84
N ASP A 405 -39.90 10.84 33.40
CA ASP A 405 -41.30 10.44 33.24
C ASP A 405 -41.43 9.36 32.16
N PHE A 406 -40.84 9.59 30.99
CA PHE A 406 -40.87 8.65 29.87
C PHE A 406 -40.22 7.31 30.20
N PHE A 407 -39.01 7.35 30.79
CA PHE A 407 -38.31 6.13 31.19
C PHE A 407 -39.06 5.38 32.30
N GLY A 408 -39.59 6.11 33.28
CA GLY A 408 -40.36 5.54 34.39
C GLY A 408 -41.66 4.90 33.94
N ASP A 409 -42.36 5.46 32.95
CA ASP A 409 -43.57 4.88 32.38
C ASP A 409 -43.29 3.58 31.60
N LEU A 410 -42.13 3.48 30.93
CA LEU A 410 -41.68 2.24 30.28
C LEU A 410 -41.24 1.19 31.31
N LEU A 411 -40.60 1.61 32.40
CA LEU A 411 -40.06 0.70 33.42
C LEU A 411 -41.14 0.15 34.37
N LEU A 412 -42.14 0.97 34.72
CA LEU A 412 -43.15 0.66 35.74
C LEU A 412 -43.84 -0.71 35.56
N PRO A 413 -44.25 -1.16 34.36
CA PRO A 413 -44.87 -2.47 34.17
C PRO A 413 -43.99 -3.64 34.61
N HIS A 414 -42.67 -3.49 34.49
CA HIS A 414 -41.70 -4.54 34.80
C HIS A 414 -41.21 -4.52 36.26
N ILE A 415 -41.43 -3.41 36.99
CA ILE A 415 -41.00 -3.28 38.39
C ILE A 415 -41.67 -4.29 39.31
N PHE A 416 -42.95 -4.60 39.07
CA PHE A 416 -43.68 -5.60 39.88
C PHE A 416 -43.11 -7.01 39.77
N ASP A 417 -42.46 -7.32 38.65
CA ASP A 417 -41.77 -8.60 38.44
C ASP A 417 -40.43 -8.61 39.19
N VAL A 418 -39.63 -7.54 39.04
CA VAL A 418 -38.35 -7.38 39.76
C VAL A 418 -38.54 -7.38 41.28
N LEU A 419 -39.66 -6.84 41.77
CA LEU A 419 -40.00 -6.79 43.20
C LEU A 419 -40.12 -8.16 43.87
N GLN A 420 -40.38 -9.22 43.09
CA GLN A 420 -40.43 -10.59 43.59
C GLN A 420 -39.03 -11.21 43.77
N SER A 421 -37.97 -10.49 43.40
CA SER A 421 -36.60 -10.98 43.44
C SER A 421 -36.03 -11.04 44.86
N ASP A 422 -35.60 -12.22 45.26
CA ASP A 422 -34.75 -12.49 46.41
C ASP A 422 -33.36 -12.96 45.94
N ALA A 423 -32.36 -12.10 46.06
CA ALA A 423 -30.99 -12.40 45.63
C ALA A 423 -30.31 -13.48 46.48
N THR A 424 -30.86 -13.84 47.65
CA THR A 424 -30.34 -14.93 48.50
C THR A 424 -30.78 -16.31 48.01
N ARG A 425 -31.88 -16.41 47.27
CA ARG A 425 -32.40 -17.67 46.72
C ARG A 425 -31.85 -17.94 45.31
N PRO A 426 -31.77 -19.21 44.89
CA PRO A 426 -31.35 -19.58 43.54
C PRO A 426 -32.17 -18.86 42.45
N PHE A 427 -31.53 -18.56 41.32
CA PHE A 427 -32.16 -17.84 40.21
C PHE A 427 -33.31 -18.65 39.61
N GLU A 428 -33.15 -19.97 39.52
CA GLU A 428 -34.08 -20.92 38.91
C GLU A 428 -35.40 -21.07 39.69
N GLU A 429 -35.43 -20.67 40.96
CA GLU A 429 -36.64 -20.70 41.80
C GLU A 429 -37.58 -19.51 41.55
N HIS A 430 -37.10 -18.47 40.85
CA HIS A 430 -37.88 -17.27 40.55
C HIS A 430 -38.59 -17.40 39.22
N LYS A 431 -39.86 -16.99 39.17
CA LYS A 431 -40.67 -16.98 37.94
C LYS A 431 -40.74 -15.58 37.36
N PHE A 432 -39.62 -15.11 36.80
CA PHE A 432 -39.58 -13.84 36.08
C PHE A 432 -40.26 -13.95 34.71
N THR A 433 -40.72 -12.82 34.18
CA THR A 433 -41.06 -12.69 32.77
C THR A 433 -39.80 -12.81 31.90
N ASN A 434 -39.97 -13.25 30.64
CA ASN A 434 -38.87 -13.37 29.67
C ASN A 434 -38.01 -12.09 29.58
N VAL A 435 -38.65 -10.91 29.72
CA VAL A 435 -37.99 -9.60 29.68
C VAL A 435 -37.00 -9.43 30.83
N ILE A 436 -37.38 -9.80 32.05
CA ILE A 436 -36.53 -9.67 33.24
C ILE A 436 -35.51 -10.81 33.29
N GLU A 437 -35.93 -12.05 33.02
CA GLU A 437 -35.05 -13.21 33.00
C GLU A 437 -33.87 -13.00 32.03
N GLY A 438 -34.16 -12.52 30.81
CA GLY A 438 -33.13 -12.21 29.80
C GLY A 438 -32.21 -11.04 30.17
N ALA A 439 -32.59 -10.21 31.14
CA ALA A 439 -31.86 -9.02 31.56
C ALA A 439 -30.95 -9.23 32.78
N VAL A 440 -31.03 -10.39 33.46
CA VAL A 440 -30.24 -10.68 34.66
C VAL A 440 -28.82 -11.13 34.28
N ILE A 441 -27.84 -10.28 34.55
CA ILE A 441 -26.42 -10.51 34.21
C ILE A 441 -25.75 -11.44 35.22
N THR A 442 -25.94 -11.15 36.51
CA THR A 442 -25.36 -11.90 37.64
C THR A 442 -26.45 -12.36 38.57
N SER A 443 -26.28 -13.52 39.19
CA SER A 443 -27.09 -14.01 40.31
C SER A 443 -26.31 -15.05 41.10
N ASN A 444 -26.53 -15.15 42.41
CA ASN A 444 -25.96 -16.22 43.25
C ASN A 444 -24.42 -16.36 43.12
N GLY A 445 -23.72 -15.22 43.00
CA GLY A 445 -22.26 -15.12 42.86
C GLY A 445 -21.69 -15.55 41.50
N LYS A 446 -22.54 -15.74 40.47
CA LYS A 446 -22.13 -16.20 39.14
C LYS A 446 -22.76 -15.36 38.03
N LEU A 447 -22.17 -15.42 36.83
CA LEU A 447 -22.81 -14.98 35.60
C LEU A 447 -23.96 -15.95 35.27
N THR A 448 -25.09 -15.42 34.79
CA THR A 448 -26.17 -16.30 34.29
C THR A 448 -25.82 -16.82 32.89
N LYS A 449 -26.51 -17.89 32.47
CA LYS A 449 -26.24 -18.62 31.22
C LYS A 449 -26.09 -17.74 29.98
N ASN A 450 -26.92 -16.70 29.84
CA ASN A 450 -26.90 -15.80 28.68
C ASN A 450 -25.69 -14.87 28.65
N PHE A 451 -24.93 -14.77 29.75
CA PHE A 451 -23.83 -13.83 29.94
C PHE A 451 -22.50 -14.51 30.29
N GLU A 452 -22.43 -15.84 30.27
CA GLU A 452 -21.17 -16.59 30.45
C GLU A 452 -20.09 -16.19 29.42
N TYR A 453 -20.51 -15.77 28.21
CA TYR A 453 -19.62 -15.25 27.17
C TYR A 453 -18.81 -14.02 27.61
N ILE A 454 -19.24 -13.27 28.63
CA ILE A 454 -18.48 -12.15 29.18
C ILE A 454 -17.13 -12.67 29.72
N GLN A 455 -17.11 -13.87 30.29
CA GLN A 455 -15.87 -14.51 30.74
C GLN A 455 -14.97 -14.87 29.55
N ASP A 456 -15.54 -15.32 28.43
CA ASP A 456 -14.77 -15.56 27.20
C ASP A 456 -14.20 -14.27 26.60
N LEU A 457 -14.97 -13.18 26.58
CA LEU A 457 -14.49 -11.87 26.17
C LEU A 457 -13.39 -11.35 27.10
N ARG A 458 -13.52 -11.57 28.41
CA ARG A 458 -12.48 -11.29 29.40
C ARG A 458 -11.23 -12.12 29.12
N ASN A 459 -11.37 -13.41 28.83
CA ASN A 459 -10.25 -14.31 28.52
C ASN A 459 -9.59 -13.96 27.19
N GLN A 460 -10.37 -13.63 26.16
CA GLN A 460 -9.86 -13.13 24.87
C GLN A 460 -9.11 -11.83 25.08
N ARG A 461 -9.69 -10.85 25.80
CA ARG A 461 -9.00 -9.62 26.17
C ARG A 461 -7.81 -9.85 27.08
N ALA A 462 -7.82 -10.84 27.97
CA ALA A 462 -6.68 -11.22 28.79
C ALA A 462 -5.56 -11.81 27.92
N ARG A 463 -5.90 -12.62 26.91
CA ARG A 463 -4.98 -13.10 25.87
C ARG A 463 -4.47 -11.95 24.99
N THR A 464 -5.28 -10.91 24.74
CA THR A 464 -4.85 -9.67 24.07
C THR A 464 -4.03 -8.74 25.00
N LYS A 465 -4.32 -8.75 26.32
CA LYS A 465 -3.66 -8.01 27.41
C LYS A 465 -2.38 -8.68 27.91
N HIS A 466 -2.11 -9.93 27.50
CA HIS A 466 -0.75 -10.47 27.55
C HIS A 466 0.22 -9.75 26.60
N ARG A 467 -0.23 -8.66 25.96
CA ARG A 467 0.63 -7.50 25.70
C ARG A 467 0.73 -6.60 26.93
N ILE A 468 1.72 -6.96 27.73
CA ILE A 468 2.21 -6.34 28.96
C ILE A 468 2.14 -4.81 28.89
N VAL A 469 1.28 -4.23 29.74
CA VAL A 469 1.53 -2.93 30.38
C VAL A 469 2.18 -3.25 31.72
N GLY A 470 3.43 -2.84 31.90
CA GLY A 470 3.97 -2.57 33.23
C GLY A 470 4.43 -3.74 34.10
N ASP A 471 4.72 -4.92 33.55
CA ASP A 471 5.56 -5.91 34.23
C ASP A 471 6.91 -6.00 33.50
N TYR A 472 7.64 -4.89 33.56
CA TYR A 472 9.04 -4.86 33.15
C TYR A 472 9.86 -4.99 34.42
N ASP A 473 10.48 -6.15 34.61
CA ASP A 473 11.49 -6.30 35.64
C ASP A 473 12.60 -5.24 35.45
N ALA A 474 13.41 -5.01 36.48
CA ALA A 474 14.55 -4.10 36.37
C ALA A 474 15.62 -4.56 35.35
N GLN A 475 15.47 -5.76 34.76
CA GLN A 475 16.41 -6.34 33.80
C GLN A 475 15.96 -6.17 32.33
N THR A 476 14.74 -5.69 32.08
CA THR A 476 14.20 -5.53 30.73
C THR A 476 14.84 -4.34 30.02
N LYS A 477 15.50 -4.62 28.89
CA LYS A 477 16.12 -3.62 28.03
C LYS A 477 15.06 -2.88 27.20
N ARG A 478 15.22 -1.57 27.03
CA ARG A 478 14.25 -0.68 26.36
C ARG A 478 14.86 -0.06 25.11
N VAL A 479 14.13 -0.14 24.01
CA VAL A 479 14.53 0.45 22.72
C VAL A 479 13.55 1.55 22.34
N LEU A 480 14.04 2.75 22.05
CA LEU A 480 13.23 3.82 21.46
C LEU A 480 13.39 3.81 19.94
N LEU A 481 12.36 3.41 19.21
CA LEU A 481 12.30 3.45 17.76
C LEU A 481 11.63 4.76 17.30
N LEU A 482 12.44 5.66 16.73
CA LEU A 482 11.99 6.92 16.13
C LEU A 482 11.67 6.68 14.65
N GLY A 483 10.38 6.72 14.31
CA GLY A 483 9.83 6.46 12.99
C GLY A 483 8.97 5.19 12.97
N ALA A 484 7.76 5.31 12.41
CA ALA A 484 6.80 4.21 12.25
C ALA A 484 6.50 3.92 10.76
N GLY A 485 7.42 4.30 9.85
CA GLY A 485 7.30 4.10 8.41
C GLY A 485 7.54 2.65 7.95
N TYR A 486 7.61 2.43 6.64
CA TYR A 486 7.64 1.12 5.97
C TYR A 486 8.70 0.12 6.48
N VAL A 487 9.85 0.59 6.94
CA VAL A 487 10.99 -0.24 7.38
C VAL A 487 10.96 -0.61 8.87
N SER A 488 10.02 -0.05 9.63
CA SER A 488 10.02 -0.14 11.10
C SER A 488 9.50 -1.47 11.61
N ALA A 489 8.59 -2.12 10.88
CA ALA A 489 7.95 -3.35 11.32
C ALA A 489 8.90 -4.55 11.50
N PRO A 490 9.85 -4.82 10.58
CA PRO A 490 10.85 -5.87 10.81
C PRO A 490 11.79 -5.58 12.00
N VAL A 491 12.01 -4.30 12.33
CA VAL A 491 12.81 -3.93 13.52
C VAL A 491 12.10 -4.34 14.80
N VAL A 492 10.84 -3.92 14.94
CA VAL A 492 10.04 -4.27 16.12
C VAL A 492 9.84 -5.78 16.19
N GLU A 493 9.53 -6.44 15.08
CA GLU A 493 9.36 -7.89 15.02
C GLU A 493 10.60 -8.62 15.53
N TYR A 494 11.78 -8.33 14.98
CA TYR A 494 13.03 -9.01 15.36
C TYR A 494 13.41 -8.77 16.82
N LEU A 495 13.29 -7.54 17.31
CA LEU A 495 13.65 -7.19 18.70
C LEU A 495 12.70 -7.84 19.72
N THR A 496 11.40 -7.87 19.42
CA THR A 496 10.37 -8.41 20.32
C THR A 496 10.26 -9.94 20.30
N ARG A 497 11.06 -10.63 19.47
CA ARG A 497 11.29 -12.09 19.61
C ARG A 497 11.96 -12.43 20.94
N SER A 498 12.71 -11.51 21.52
CA SER A 498 13.39 -11.70 22.81
C SER A 498 12.51 -11.17 23.95
N ASN A 499 12.26 -12.02 24.96
CA ASN A 499 11.40 -11.67 26.10
C ASN A 499 12.05 -10.72 27.11
N ASP A 500 13.25 -10.23 26.84
CA ASP A 500 14.01 -9.25 27.63
C ASP A 500 14.05 -7.86 26.99
N ILE A 501 13.49 -7.67 25.78
CA ILE A 501 13.45 -6.37 25.09
C ILE A 501 12.01 -5.82 24.98
N ALA A 502 11.82 -4.55 25.36
CA ALA A 502 10.61 -3.78 25.12
C ALA A 502 10.90 -2.61 24.17
N VAL A 503 9.92 -2.25 23.32
CA VAL A 503 10.09 -1.24 22.28
C VAL A 503 9.09 -0.10 22.43
N TYR A 504 9.58 1.12 22.54
CA TYR A 504 8.81 2.34 22.35
C TYR A 504 8.81 2.71 20.87
N VAL A 505 7.65 2.86 20.24
CA VAL A 505 7.53 3.29 18.84
C VAL A 505 7.00 4.71 18.81
N ALA A 506 7.83 5.65 18.34
CA ALA A 506 7.52 7.07 18.28
C ALA A 506 7.27 7.53 16.83
N SER A 507 6.16 8.23 16.60
CA SER A 507 5.87 8.90 15.33
C SER A 507 5.18 10.24 15.55
N ALA A 508 5.33 11.17 14.62
CA ALA A 508 4.55 12.41 14.57
C ALA A 508 3.08 12.14 14.25
N LEU A 509 2.77 10.95 13.70
CA LEU A 509 1.42 10.48 13.40
C LEU A 509 1.03 9.36 14.36
N ARG A 510 0.04 9.61 15.21
CA ARG A 510 -0.40 8.66 16.25
C ARG A 510 -0.83 7.31 15.68
N ASP A 511 -1.57 7.34 14.57
CA ASP A 511 -2.08 6.12 13.93
C ASP A 511 -0.96 5.19 13.48
N GLU A 512 0.17 5.71 13.00
CA GLU A 512 1.30 4.88 12.55
C GLU A 512 1.94 4.15 13.73
N ALA A 513 2.20 4.87 14.83
CA ALA A 513 2.75 4.29 16.06
C ALA A 513 1.80 3.25 16.67
N ASP A 514 0.51 3.59 16.78
CA ASP A 514 -0.52 2.69 17.30
C ASP A 514 -0.67 1.43 16.44
N ASN A 515 -0.68 1.58 15.10
CA ASN A 515 -0.79 0.44 14.18
C ASN A 515 0.41 -0.50 14.32
N LEU A 516 1.62 0.04 14.53
CA LEU A 516 2.81 -0.78 14.72
C LEU A 516 2.79 -1.50 16.08
N ALA A 517 2.46 -0.78 17.16
CA ALA A 517 2.34 -1.35 18.50
C ALA A 517 1.21 -2.40 18.60
N ARG A 518 0.12 -2.24 17.85
CA ARG A 518 -0.94 -3.24 17.72
C ARG A 518 -0.51 -4.50 16.96
N ARG A 519 0.63 -4.52 16.28
CA ARG A 519 1.10 -5.71 15.55
C ARG A 519 2.08 -6.57 16.34
N PHE A 520 2.83 -5.99 17.27
CA PHE A 520 3.90 -6.70 17.98
C PHE A 520 3.73 -6.67 19.50
N PRO A 521 4.10 -7.75 20.21
CA PRO A 521 4.09 -7.75 21.68
C PRO A 521 5.14 -6.79 22.24
N ARG A 522 5.01 -6.42 23.53
CA ARG A 522 5.99 -5.59 24.26
C ARG A 522 6.38 -4.29 23.52
N THR A 523 5.40 -3.71 22.85
CA THR A 523 5.57 -2.51 22.01
C THR A 523 4.59 -1.44 22.47
N GLU A 524 5.08 -0.25 22.80
CA GLU A 524 4.29 0.87 23.31
C GLU A 524 4.35 2.06 22.33
N PRO A 525 3.21 2.60 21.89
CA PRO A 525 3.18 3.71 20.94
C PRO A 525 3.34 5.07 21.64
N ILE A 526 4.08 5.98 21.01
CA ILE A 526 4.32 7.35 21.48
C ILE A 526 4.03 8.33 20.34
N LEU A 527 3.24 9.36 20.63
CA LEU A 527 3.07 10.51 19.74
C LEU A 527 4.21 11.51 19.99
N LEU A 528 5.13 11.63 19.05
CA LEU A 528 6.31 12.49 19.17
C LEU A 528 6.73 13.05 17.80
N ASN A 529 6.71 14.39 17.69
CA ASN A 529 7.45 15.12 16.67
C ASN A 529 8.77 15.62 17.29
N VAL A 530 9.90 15.15 16.75
CA VAL A 530 11.24 15.40 17.31
C VAL A 530 11.69 16.85 17.23
N GLU A 531 11.16 17.63 16.28
CA GLU A 531 11.49 19.06 16.12
C GLU A 531 10.64 19.94 17.03
N GLU A 532 9.35 19.59 17.21
CA GLU A 532 8.40 20.39 18.00
C GLU A 532 8.48 20.09 19.50
N ARG A 533 8.88 18.87 19.89
CA ARG A 533 8.88 18.38 21.29
C ARG A 533 10.23 17.79 21.70
N PRO A 534 11.33 18.60 21.70
CA PRO A 534 12.64 18.14 22.13
C PRO A 534 12.68 17.72 23.61
N ASP A 535 11.78 18.26 24.43
CA ASP A 535 11.57 17.89 25.83
C ASP A 535 11.15 16.41 25.97
N LEU A 536 10.14 16.00 25.19
CA LEU A 536 9.60 14.65 25.21
C LEU A 536 10.56 13.65 24.55
N LEU A 537 11.26 14.08 23.48
CA LEU A 537 12.34 13.29 22.88
C LEU A 537 13.40 12.95 23.94
N LYS A 538 13.88 13.95 24.68
CA LYS A 538 14.88 13.74 25.74
C LYS A 538 14.39 12.78 26.82
N GLU A 539 13.15 12.94 27.30
CA GLU A 539 12.56 12.07 28.33
C GLU A 539 12.59 10.58 27.92
N PHE A 540 12.22 10.27 26.66
CA PHE A 540 12.21 8.90 26.20
C PHE A 540 13.59 8.36 25.83
N ILE A 541 14.53 9.21 25.42
CA ILE A 541 15.94 8.82 25.26
C ILE A 541 16.54 8.41 26.61
N GLU A 542 16.26 9.14 27.68
CA GLU A 542 16.73 8.82 29.04
C GLU A 542 16.13 7.51 29.59
N LYS A 543 14.94 7.11 29.10
CA LYS A 543 14.27 5.86 29.47
C LYS A 543 14.73 4.65 28.64
N ALA A 544 15.48 4.86 27.56
CA ALA A 544 15.89 3.82 26.63
C ALA A 544 17.38 3.47 26.80
N ASP A 545 17.73 2.21 26.52
CA ASP A 545 19.12 1.75 26.47
C ASP A 545 19.75 2.01 25.10
N VAL A 546 18.93 1.94 24.04
CA VAL A 546 19.33 2.22 22.65
C VAL A 546 18.19 2.94 21.92
N VAL A 547 18.54 3.95 21.14
CA VAL A 547 17.65 4.66 20.22
C VAL A 547 17.89 4.15 18.79
N VAL A 548 16.83 3.81 18.07
CA VAL A 548 16.88 3.48 16.64
C VAL A 548 16.22 4.60 15.86
N SER A 549 16.99 5.32 15.04
CA SER A 549 16.46 6.41 14.20
C SER A 549 16.28 5.96 12.75
N LEU A 550 15.02 5.80 12.35
CA LEU A 550 14.57 5.55 10.97
C LEU A 550 13.86 6.78 10.39
N LEU A 551 14.17 7.97 10.92
CA LEU A 551 13.71 9.26 10.44
C LEU A 551 14.49 9.72 9.18
N PRO A 552 14.04 10.77 8.47
CA PRO A 552 14.85 11.44 7.45
C PRO A 552 16.24 11.83 7.98
N TYR A 553 17.29 11.56 7.20
CA TYR A 553 18.68 11.70 7.66
C TYR A 553 19.09 13.12 8.12
N ALA A 554 18.36 14.15 7.68
CA ALA A 554 18.56 15.53 8.12
C ALA A 554 18.31 15.73 9.62
N LEU A 555 17.50 14.86 10.24
CA LEU A 555 17.16 14.92 11.66
C LEU A 555 18.12 14.13 12.55
N HIS A 556 19.02 13.32 11.98
CA HIS A 556 19.94 12.48 12.76
C HIS A 556 20.89 13.27 13.65
N PRO A 557 21.48 14.42 13.23
CA PRO A 557 22.31 15.23 14.13
C PRO A 557 21.57 15.65 15.39
N LEU A 558 20.31 16.11 15.27
CA LEU A 558 19.47 16.49 16.41
C LEU A 558 19.29 15.34 17.40
N VAL A 559 18.95 14.15 16.91
CA VAL A 559 18.77 12.95 17.74
C VAL A 559 20.08 12.52 18.39
N ALA A 560 21.18 12.51 17.63
CA ALA A 560 22.50 12.11 18.11
C ALA A 560 23.00 13.02 19.22
N GLU A 561 22.79 14.33 19.13
CA GLU A 561 23.15 15.26 20.20
C GLU A 561 22.42 14.97 21.51
N GLN A 562 21.12 14.66 21.45
CA GLN A 562 20.34 14.29 22.63
C GLN A 562 20.75 12.93 23.20
N CYS A 563 21.10 11.96 22.34
CA CYS A 563 21.65 10.67 22.73
C CYS A 563 22.99 10.83 23.46
N ILE A 564 23.90 11.67 22.94
CA ILE A 564 25.19 11.98 23.58
C ILE A 564 24.97 12.65 24.93
N ALA A 565 24.06 13.62 25.01
CA ALA A 565 23.74 14.32 26.27
C ALA A 565 23.17 13.38 27.34
N SER A 566 22.35 12.40 26.93
CA SER A 566 21.70 11.43 27.82
C SER A 566 22.53 10.17 28.05
N LYS A 567 23.68 10.04 27.39
CA LYS A 567 24.56 8.86 27.39
C LYS A 567 23.88 7.58 26.87
N THR A 568 22.96 7.73 25.92
CA THR A 568 22.19 6.62 25.32
C THR A 568 22.77 6.26 23.95
N ASN A 569 22.93 4.98 23.65
CA ASN A 569 23.44 4.53 22.35
C ASN A 569 22.42 4.75 21.23
N MET A 570 22.89 4.81 19.98
CA MET A 570 22.03 5.06 18.81
C MET A 570 22.38 4.13 17.64
N VAL A 571 21.38 3.74 16.87
CA VAL A 571 21.52 2.98 15.62
C VAL A 571 20.71 3.66 14.51
N THR A 572 21.27 3.73 13.30
CA THR A 572 20.56 4.23 12.12
C THR A 572 20.96 3.50 10.84
N ALA A 573 20.01 3.37 9.91
CA ALA A 573 20.21 2.78 8.59
C ALA A 573 20.63 3.81 7.52
N SER A 574 21.10 5.00 7.93
CA SER A 574 21.48 6.10 7.04
C SER A 574 22.99 6.31 6.96
N TYR A 575 23.44 6.98 5.90
CA TYR A 575 24.82 7.43 5.72
C TYR A 575 25.31 8.29 6.88
N LEU A 576 26.59 8.16 7.20
CA LEU A 576 27.27 9.01 8.16
C LEU A 576 27.56 10.39 7.56
N SER A 577 26.67 11.36 7.82
CA SER A 577 26.77 12.72 7.30
C SER A 577 27.96 13.50 7.92
N PRO A 578 28.47 14.56 7.27
CA PRO A 578 29.52 15.41 7.85
C PRO A 578 29.19 15.95 9.24
N ALA A 579 27.95 16.43 9.45
CA ALA A 579 27.47 16.90 10.75
C ALA A 579 27.49 15.81 11.82
N MET A 580 27.20 14.55 11.45
CA MET A 580 27.35 13.41 12.36
C MET A 580 28.83 13.08 12.62
N LYS A 581 29.70 13.13 11.60
CA LYS A 581 31.16 12.91 11.76
C LYS A 581 31.77 13.87 12.78
N GLU A 582 31.35 15.13 12.80
CA GLU A 582 31.81 16.15 13.76
C GLU A 582 31.48 15.82 15.23
N LEU A 583 30.44 15.02 15.47
CA LEU A 583 30.06 14.58 16.82
C LEU A 583 30.86 13.38 17.33
N HIS A 584 31.79 12.82 16.54
CA HIS A 584 32.53 11.60 16.90
C HIS A 584 33.22 11.70 18.26
N GLN A 585 34.03 12.73 18.50
CA GLN A 585 34.78 12.87 19.75
C GLN A 585 33.83 13.04 20.95
N ARG A 586 32.77 13.84 20.80
CA ARG A 586 31.75 14.02 21.85
C ARG A 586 31.07 12.70 22.22
N ALA A 587 30.79 11.85 21.24
CA ALA A 587 30.23 10.53 21.48
C ALA A 587 31.23 9.57 22.16
N VAL A 588 32.52 9.63 21.79
CA VAL A 588 33.59 8.90 22.49
C VAL A 588 33.70 9.33 23.95
N ASP A 589 33.75 10.64 24.21
CA ASP A 589 33.88 11.21 25.56
C ASP A 589 32.65 10.88 26.44
N ALA A 590 31.46 10.82 25.85
CA ALA A 590 30.23 10.43 26.53
C ALA A 590 30.10 8.90 26.75
N GLY A 591 30.99 8.09 26.16
CA GLY A 591 30.93 6.63 26.23
C GLY A 591 29.79 6.01 25.40
N VAL A 592 29.33 6.72 24.36
CA VAL A 592 28.17 6.37 23.53
C VAL A 592 28.61 5.73 22.21
N SER A 593 27.92 4.67 21.81
CA SER A 593 28.07 4.01 20.51
C SER A 593 26.95 4.46 19.57
N ILE A 594 27.31 5.07 18.44
CA ILE A 594 26.37 5.49 17.40
C ILE A 594 26.69 4.72 16.12
N VAL A 595 25.93 3.65 15.84
CA VAL A 595 26.15 2.76 14.69
C VAL A 595 25.33 3.27 13.51
N ASN A 596 26.03 3.58 12.42
CA ASN A 596 25.43 4.11 11.19
C ASN A 596 25.53 3.07 10.08
N GLU A 597 24.88 3.34 8.95
CA GLU A 597 25.05 2.54 7.72
C GLU A 597 24.73 1.05 7.91
N VAL A 598 23.71 0.74 8.71
CA VAL A 598 23.22 -0.64 8.94
C VAL A 598 21.83 -0.85 8.34
N GLY A 599 21.68 -0.59 7.04
CA GLY A 599 20.49 -0.88 6.24
C GLY A 599 20.78 -1.85 5.09
N LEU A 600 20.26 -1.54 3.89
CA LEU A 600 20.53 -2.29 2.66
C LEU A 600 21.74 -1.69 1.91
N ASP A 601 21.61 -0.42 1.54
CA ASP A 601 22.59 0.40 0.83
C ASP A 601 22.36 1.85 1.31
N PRO A 602 23.09 2.30 2.35
CA PRO A 602 24.26 1.67 2.96
C PRO A 602 23.93 0.60 4.02
N GLY A 603 24.61 -0.55 3.98
CA GLY A 603 24.52 -1.62 4.96
C GLY A 603 24.97 -2.97 4.42
N ILE A 604 24.03 -3.84 4.02
CA ILE A 604 24.32 -5.17 3.46
C ILE A 604 25.39 -5.10 2.36
N ASP A 605 25.35 -4.06 1.53
CA ASP A 605 26.35 -3.81 0.50
C ASP A 605 27.78 -3.71 1.06
N HIS A 606 27.98 -3.00 2.18
CA HIS A 606 29.25 -2.93 2.90
C HIS A 606 29.67 -4.29 3.44
N LEU A 607 28.74 -5.02 4.08
CA LEU A 607 29.06 -6.27 4.73
C LEU A 607 29.59 -7.29 3.72
N LEU A 608 28.91 -7.43 2.57
CA LEU A 608 29.30 -8.34 1.50
C LEU A 608 30.61 -7.92 0.81
N ALA A 609 30.83 -6.61 0.63
CA ALA A 609 32.07 -6.11 0.05
C ALA A 609 33.27 -6.41 0.98
N MET A 610 33.14 -6.10 2.27
CA MET A 610 34.20 -6.32 3.25
C MET A 610 34.52 -7.80 3.47
N GLU A 611 33.52 -8.68 3.48
CA GLU A 611 33.74 -10.13 3.56
C GLU A 611 34.59 -10.63 2.38
N CYS A 612 34.30 -10.18 1.16
CA CYS A 612 35.06 -10.55 -0.03
C CYS A 612 36.48 -9.94 -0.04
N PHE A 613 36.63 -8.65 0.30
CA PHE A 613 37.94 -8.00 0.28
C PHE A 613 38.89 -8.60 1.31
N GLU A 614 38.39 -8.90 2.50
CA GLU A 614 39.16 -9.59 3.53
C GLU A 614 39.64 -10.96 3.03
N GLU A 615 38.76 -11.77 2.42
CA GLU A 615 39.14 -13.06 1.84
C GLU A 615 40.23 -12.91 0.77
N VAL A 616 40.07 -11.95 -0.14
CA VAL A 616 41.02 -11.66 -1.21
C VAL A 616 42.38 -11.26 -0.65
N HIS A 617 42.41 -10.32 0.30
CA HIS A 617 43.64 -9.83 0.91
C HIS A 617 44.33 -10.90 1.76
N GLN A 618 43.57 -11.72 2.51
CA GLN A 618 44.11 -12.88 3.25
C GLN A 618 44.75 -13.91 2.31
N GLY A 619 44.20 -14.11 1.12
CA GLY A 619 44.78 -14.95 0.06
C GLY A 619 45.92 -14.27 -0.73
N GLY A 620 46.33 -13.05 -0.36
CA GLY A 620 47.38 -12.28 -1.03
C GLY A 620 46.96 -11.63 -2.35
N GLY A 621 45.68 -11.71 -2.72
CA GLY A 621 45.13 -11.08 -3.91
C GLY A 621 45.00 -9.56 -3.78
N LYS A 622 44.75 -8.90 -4.91
CA LYS A 622 44.59 -7.44 -5.03
C LYS A 622 43.27 -7.12 -5.73
N VAL A 623 42.49 -6.21 -5.15
CA VAL A 623 41.21 -5.76 -5.74
C VAL A 623 41.50 -4.68 -6.78
N LYS A 624 41.41 -5.01 -8.07
CA LYS A 624 41.70 -4.10 -9.19
C LYS A 624 40.52 -3.21 -9.56
N SER A 625 39.30 -3.72 -9.43
CA SER A 625 38.06 -3.00 -9.72
C SER A 625 36.99 -3.41 -8.71
N PHE A 626 36.22 -2.45 -8.24
CA PHE A 626 35.00 -2.67 -7.46
C PHE A 626 33.86 -1.85 -8.06
N VAL A 627 32.83 -2.53 -8.54
CA VAL A 627 31.62 -1.93 -9.10
C VAL A 627 30.44 -2.50 -8.33
N SER A 628 29.63 -1.64 -7.71
CA SER A 628 28.47 -2.05 -6.93
C SER A 628 27.21 -1.36 -7.43
N TYR A 629 26.14 -2.11 -7.62
CA TYR A 629 24.83 -1.61 -8.03
C TYR A 629 23.75 -2.14 -7.10
N CYS A 630 22.86 -1.28 -6.62
CA CYS A 630 21.72 -1.66 -5.79
C CYS A 630 20.42 -1.02 -6.25
N GLY A 631 19.29 -1.73 -6.16
CA GLY A 631 17.97 -1.18 -6.44
C GLY A 631 16.85 -1.88 -5.69
N GLY A 632 16.02 -1.10 -5.02
CA GLY A 632 14.68 -1.50 -4.60
C GLY A 632 13.66 -1.14 -5.67
N LEU A 633 12.97 -2.12 -6.21
CA LEU A 633 12.10 -2.04 -7.38
C LEU A 633 10.78 -2.76 -7.10
N PRO A 634 9.71 -2.53 -7.88
CA PRO A 634 8.61 -3.49 -7.92
C PRO A 634 9.11 -4.83 -8.50
N ALA A 635 8.49 -5.94 -8.11
CA ALA A 635 8.68 -7.20 -8.83
C ALA A 635 8.29 -7.00 -10.32
N PRO A 636 8.90 -7.73 -11.28
CA PRO A 636 8.67 -7.50 -12.71
C PRO A 636 7.19 -7.53 -13.12
N GLU A 637 6.39 -8.40 -12.50
CA GLU A 637 4.95 -8.49 -12.72
C GLU A 637 4.16 -7.27 -12.20
N CYS A 638 4.73 -6.48 -11.30
CA CYS A 638 4.14 -5.30 -10.68
C CYS A 638 4.71 -3.97 -11.24
N SER A 639 5.61 -4.03 -12.22
CA SER A 639 6.29 -2.86 -12.79
C SER A 639 5.54 -2.17 -13.93
N ASP A 640 4.29 -2.56 -14.21
CA ASP A 640 3.50 -1.97 -15.30
C ASP A 640 2.95 -0.59 -14.92
N ASN A 641 3.81 0.43 -15.02
CA ASN A 641 3.47 1.85 -14.89
C ASN A 641 4.49 2.71 -15.65
N PRO A 642 4.21 4.01 -15.86
CA PRO A 642 5.06 4.86 -16.70
C PRO A 642 6.52 4.93 -16.26
N LEU A 643 6.80 4.90 -14.95
CA LEU A 643 8.18 4.91 -14.44
C LEU A 643 8.75 3.50 -14.24
N ARG A 644 7.94 2.46 -14.41
CA ARG A 644 8.27 1.08 -14.01
C ARG A 644 8.75 1.00 -12.55
N TYR A 645 8.22 1.87 -11.70
CA TYR A 645 8.68 2.02 -10.32
C TYR A 645 7.49 2.16 -9.38
N ARG A 646 7.65 1.66 -8.16
CA ARG A 646 6.70 1.85 -7.06
C ARG A 646 7.47 2.24 -5.81
N PHE A 647 6.90 3.14 -5.02
CA PHE A 647 7.57 3.63 -3.81
C PHE A 647 7.37 2.65 -2.66
N SER A 648 8.45 1.96 -2.27
CA SER A 648 8.55 1.18 -1.03
C SER A 648 9.23 1.94 0.11
N TRP A 649 9.65 3.19 -0.15
CA TRP A 649 10.32 4.11 0.76
C TRP A 649 10.06 5.56 0.31
N SER A 650 10.61 6.56 1.02
CA SER A 650 10.34 7.99 0.79
C SER A 650 10.48 8.43 -0.69
N PRO A 651 9.38 8.84 -1.36
CA PRO A 651 9.41 9.29 -2.75
C PRO A 651 10.32 10.51 -2.98
N ARG A 652 10.32 11.44 -2.03
CA ARG A 652 11.18 12.63 -2.08
C ARG A 652 12.66 12.27 -2.16
N GLY A 653 13.09 11.32 -1.32
CA GLY A 653 14.48 10.84 -1.33
C GLY A 653 14.83 10.13 -2.64
N ALA A 654 13.92 9.32 -3.18
CA ALA A 654 14.11 8.61 -4.44
C ALA A 654 14.29 9.56 -5.63
N LEU A 655 13.51 10.65 -5.66
CA LEU A 655 13.57 11.66 -6.71
C LEU A 655 14.78 12.60 -6.55
N LEU A 656 15.14 13.01 -5.33
CA LEU A 656 16.35 13.83 -5.12
C LEU A 656 17.64 13.11 -5.53
N ASN A 657 17.67 11.79 -5.42
CA ASN A 657 18.83 11.02 -5.85
C ASN A 657 19.11 11.17 -7.35
N THR A 658 18.08 11.45 -8.17
CA THR A 658 18.26 11.56 -9.63
C THR A 658 18.85 12.90 -10.08
N VAL A 659 18.81 13.92 -9.23
CA VAL A 659 19.39 15.25 -9.48
C VAL A 659 20.70 15.48 -8.73
N SER A 660 21.15 14.50 -7.93
CA SER A 660 22.41 14.58 -7.19
C SER A 660 23.63 14.49 -8.12
N SER A 661 24.78 14.97 -7.66
CA SER A 661 26.06 14.76 -8.36
C SER A 661 26.56 13.32 -8.18
N GLY A 662 27.41 12.88 -9.10
CA GLY A 662 28.09 11.59 -9.03
C GLY A 662 29.61 11.76 -9.10
N ARG A 663 30.37 11.08 -8.25
CA ARG A 663 31.83 11.09 -8.27
C ARG A 663 32.38 9.70 -7.99
N PHE A 664 33.26 9.21 -8.85
CA PHE A 664 33.79 7.84 -8.73
C PHE A 664 35.15 7.69 -9.42
N LEU A 665 35.85 6.60 -9.14
CA LEU A 665 37.12 6.27 -9.77
C LEU A 665 36.86 5.30 -10.93
N LYS A 666 37.37 5.59 -12.12
CA LYS A 666 37.33 4.70 -13.29
C LYS A 666 38.68 4.71 -14.00
N ASP A 667 39.29 3.54 -14.13
CA ASP A 667 40.60 3.34 -14.78
C ASP A 667 41.71 4.27 -14.25
N GLY A 668 41.71 4.52 -12.93
CA GLY A 668 42.65 5.37 -12.22
C GLY A 668 42.36 6.86 -12.35
N LYS A 669 41.25 7.26 -12.97
CA LYS A 669 40.84 8.67 -13.12
C LYS A 669 39.57 8.95 -12.35
N VAL A 670 39.55 10.08 -11.64
CA VAL A 670 38.33 10.58 -11.01
C VAL A 670 37.39 11.08 -12.09
N VAL A 671 36.17 10.55 -12.10
CA VAL A 671 35.08 10.98 -12.97
C VAL A 671 34.06 11.73 -12.11
N GLU A 672 33.74 12.95 -12.53
CA GLU A 672 32.73 13.79 -11.89
C GLU A 672 31.56 14.02 -12.85
N ILE A 673 30.35 13.86 -12.32
CA ILE A 673 29.09 14.11 -13.00
C ILE A 673 28.37 15.22 -12.23
N PRO A 674 28.06 16.35 -12.87
CA PRO A 674 27.40 17.47 -12.21
C PRO A 674 25.96 17.10 -11.78
N ALA A 675 25.45 17.83 -10.78
CA ALA A 675 24.06 17.76 -10.36
C ALA A 675 23.11 18.30 -11.45
N GLY A 676 21.79 18.05 -11.30
CA GLY A 676 20.77 18.58 -12.20
C GLY A 676 20.31 17.62 -13.30
N GLY A 677 20.60 16.32 -13.18
CA GLY A 677 20.05 15.27 -14.04
C GLY A 677 21.01 14.65 -15.08
N SER A 678 22.22 15.21 -15.25
CA SER A 678 23.26 14.64 -16.14
C SER A 678 23.69 13.21 -15.78
N LEU A 679 23.39 12.80 -14.55
CA LEU A 679 23.57 11.45 -14.04
C LEU A 679 22.66 10.42 -14.75
N LEU A 680 21.41 10.80 -15.05
CA LEU A 680 20.47 9.96 -15.78
C LEU A 680 20.81 9.85 -17.27
N GLU A 681 21.40 10.89 -17.86
CA GLU A 681 21.86 10.88 -19.26
C GLU A 681 22.99 9.86 -19.48
N LYS A 682 23.74 9.55 -18.42
CA LYS A 682 24.83 8.58 -18.41
C LYS A 682 24.40 7.20 -17.88
N ALA A 683 23.09 6.94 -17.78
CA ALA A 683 22.61 5.63 -17.35
C ALA A 683 23.05 4.55 -18.36
N GLU A 684 23.61 3.45 -17.84
CA GLU A 684 24.09 2.31 -18.64
C GLU A 684 23.11 1.15 -18.54
N LYS A 685 22.95 0.39 -19.62
CA LYS A 685 22.16 -0.86 -19.59
C LYS A 685 22.91 -1.91 -18.77
N LEU A 686 22.20 -2.63 -17.92
CA LEU A 686 22.75 -3.70 -17.09
C LEU A 686 22.13 -5.05 -17.48
N ASP A 687 22.97 -6.01 -17.86
CA ASP A 687 22.57 -7.31 -18.44
C ASP A 687 23.08 -8.53 -17.65
N PHE A 688 23.58 -8.31 -16.42
CA PHE A 688 24.11 -9.37 -15.54
C PHE A 688 23.03 -10.37 -15.03
N LEU A 689 21.73 -10.06 -15.19
CA LEU A 689 20.63 -10.99 -14.97
C LEU A 689 19.70 -10.99 -16.21
N PRO A 690 19.82 -11.97 -17.14
CA PRO A 690 19.14 -11.96 -18.44
C PRO A 690 17.60 -11.87 -18.41
N GLY A 691 16.97 -12.19 -17.28
CA GLY A 691 15.52 -12.09 -17.09
C GLY A 691 15.03 -10.67 -16.76
N PHE A 692 15.92 -9.71 -16.50
CA PHE A 692 15.58 -8.35 -16.11
C PHE A 692 16.08 -7.33 -17.13
N ALA A 693 15.28 -6.30 -17.38
CA ALA A 693 15.64 -5.15 -18.20
C ALA A 693 16.12 -4.01 -17.29
N PHE A 694 17.37 -4.08 -16.82
CA PHE A 694 17.93 -3.09 -15.91
C PHE A 694 18.70 -1.99 -16.64
N GLU A 695 18.71 -0.82 -16.00
CA GLU A 695 19.63 0.27 -16.27
C GLU A 695 20.20 0.75 -14.93
N GLY A 696 21.39 1.36 -14.96
CA GLY A 696 22.00 1.89 -13.75
C GLY A 696 22.79 3.16 -13.97
N PHE A 697 22.81 3.98 -12.94
CA PHE A 697 23.51 5.27 -12.93
C PHE A 697 24.31 5.42 -11.62
N ALA A 698 25.32 6.28 -11.62
CA ALA A 698 26.20 6.50 -10.47
C ALA A 698 25.41 6.97 -9.24
N ASN A 699 25.91 6.69 -8.03
CA ASN A 699 25.29 7.11 -6.78
C ASN A 699 26.29 7.91 -5.94
N ARG A 700 26.00 9.19 -5.70
CA ARG A 700 26.78 10.10 -4.82
C ARG A 700 28.29 10.02 -5.06
N ASP A 701 29.10 10.01 -4.00
CA ASP A 701 30.55 9.88 -4.05
C ASP A 701 30.98 8.45 -3.67
N SER A 702 31.78 7.82 -4.53
CA SER A 702 32.35 6.49 -4.32
C SER A 702 33.81 6.52 -3.84
N LEU A 703 34.47 7.68 -3.82
CA LEU A 703 35.91 7.77 -3.54
C LEU A 703 36.27 7.48 -2.08
N ASP A 704 35.44 7.91 -1.14
CA ASP A 704 35.64 7.66 0.30
C ASP A 704 35.77 6.15 0.61
N TYR A 705 35.16 5.29 -0.23
CA TYR A 705 35.20 3.84 -0.06
C TYR A 705 36.55 3.22 -0.36
N ILE A 706 37.46 3.91 -1.06
CA ILE A 706 38.83 3.42 -1.28
C ILE A 706 39.54 3.24 0.07
N GLU A 707 39.46 4.27 0.92
CA GLU A 707 40.04 4.26 2.26
C GLU A 707 39.22 3.38 3.20
N HIS A 708 37.89 3.55 3.22
CA HIS A 708 37.01 2.81 4.15
C HIS A 708 37.06 1.29 3.95
N TYR A 709 37.20 0.81 2.71
CA TYR A 709 37.31 -0.62 2.41
C TYR A 709 38.75 -1.13 2.37
N GLY A 710 39.75 -0.25 2.50
CA GLY A 710 41.16 -0.65 2.47
C GLY A 710 41.62 -1.19 1.11
N ILE A 711 41.12 -0.64 0.00
CA ILE A 711 41.45 -1.08 -1.38
C ILE A 711 42.19 0.01 -2.20
N PRO A 712 43.31 0.58 -1.70
CA PRO A 712 44.05 1.62 -2.41
C PRO A 712 44.62 1.15 -3.76
N GLU A 713 44.70 -0.15 -3.98
CA GLU A 713 45.17 -0.77 -5.22
C GLU A 713 44.11 -0.81 -6.34
N ALA A 714 42.85 -0.51 -6.03
CA ALA A 714 41.77 -0.48 -6.99
C ALA A 714 41.91 0.72 -7.95
N ARG A 715 41.79 0.45 -9.24
CA ARG A 715 41.77 1.48 -10.29
C ARG A 715 40.35 1.91 -10.66
N THR A 716 39.35 1.14 -10.28
CA THR A 716 37.95 1.47 -10.51
C THR A 716 37.20 1.20 -9.20
N VAL A 717 36.49 2.21 -8.71
CA VAL A 717 35.63 2.15 -7.52
C VAL A 717 34.37 2.93 -7.84
N PHE A 718 33.28 2.20 -8.03
CA PHE A 718 32.00 2.73 -8.49
C PHE A 718 30.85 2.14 -7.65
N ARG A 719 29.94 3.00 -7.20
CA ARG A 719 28.65 2.61 -6.64
C ARG A 719 27.53 3.27 -7.44
N GLY A 720 26.46 2.51 -7.70
CA GLY A 720 25.36 2.93 -8.55
C GLY A 720 24.01 2.42 -8.10
N THR A 721 22.97 3.03 -8.65
CA THR A 721 21.56 2.67 -8.42
C THR A 721 21.02 1.91 -9.63
N ILE A 722 20.25 0.84 -9.39
CA ILE A 722 19.52 0.08 -10.42
C ILE A 722 18.09 0.59 -10.57
N ARG A 723 17.63 0.71 -11.81
CA ARG A 723 16.23 0.92 -12.20
C ARG A 723 15.87 -0.01 -13.36
N TYR A 724 14.57 -0.14 -13.64
CA TYR A 724 14.15 -0.76 -14.89
C TYR A 724 14.38 0.20 -16.05
N SER A 725 14.72 -0.35 -17.22
CA SER A 725 14.99 0.43 -18.42
C SER A 725 13.86 1.44 -18.68
N GLY A 726 14.20 2.67 -19.07
CA GLY A 726 13.23 3.74 -19.35
C GLY A 726 12.89 4.64 -18.17
N TYR A 727 13.20 4.24 -16.93
CA TYR A 727 13.00 5.10 -15.75
C TYR A 727 13.79 6.41 -15.87
N SER A 728 15.08 6.30 -16.18
CA SER A 728 16.03 7.43 -16.26
C SER A 728 15.61 8.40 -17.34
N ASP A 729 15.16 7.90 -18.49
CA ASP A 729 14.67 8.74 -19.59
C ASP A 729 13.39 9.51 -19.22
N HIS A 730 12.43 8.84 -18.56
CA HIS A 730 11.18 9.48 -18.15
C HIS A 730 11.38 10.49 -17.01
N VAL A 731 12.20 10.15 -16.01
CA VAL A 731 12.52 11.08 -14.91
C VAL A 731 13.34 12.28 -15.41
N LEU A 732 14.22 12.10 -16.40
CA LEU A 732 14.93 13.21 -17.03
C LEU A 732 13.94 14.22 -17.66
N GLY A 733 12.85 13.74 -18.27
CA GLY A 733 11.76 14.61 -18.73
C GLY A 733 11.12 15.43 -17.59
N LEU A 734 10.91 14.83 -16.42
CA LEU A 734 10.39 15.55 -15.24
C LEU A 734 11.38 16.62 -14.74
N ILE A 735 12.68 16.31 -14.76
CA ILE A 735 13.74 17.25 -14.40
C ILE A 735 13.78 18.44 -15.37
N GLN A 736 13.72 18.18 -16.69
CA GLN A 736 13.74 19.22 -17.74
C GLN A 736 12.56 20.19 -17.66
N LEU A 737 11.42 19.75 -17.11
CA LEU A 737 10.26 20.60 -16.85
C LEU A 737 10.35 21.39 -15.54
N GLY A 738 11.32 21.09 -14.67
CA GLY A 738 11.44 21.72 -13.35
C GLY A 738 10.57 21.08 -12.26
N LEU A 739 10.03 19.87 -12.48
CA LEU A 739 9.21 19.18 -11.48
C LEU A 739 10.04 18.62 -10.31
N ILE A 740 11.34 18.42 -10.50
CA ILE A 740 12.28 17.95 -9.46
C ILE A 740 13.12 19.13 -8.93
N SER A 741 12.45 20.27 -8.68
CA SER A 741 13.07 21.47 -8.12
C SER A 741 12.68 21.66 -6.65
N GLN A 742 13.66 22.05 -5.83
CA GLN A 742 13.45 22.45 -4.44
C GLN A 742 13.08 23.93 -4.30
N GLU A 743 13.23 24.72 -5.37
CA GLU A 743 12.89 26.14 -5.35
C GLU A 743 11.38 26.33 -5.21
N PRO A 744 10.92 27.21 -4.31
CA PRO A 744 9.51 27.56 -4.21
C PRO A 744 8.95 28.05 -5.54
N HIS A 745 7.75 27.60 -5.90
CA HIS A 745 7.09 28.03 -7.14
C HIS A 745 5.83 28.84 -6.80
N PRO A 746 5.61 30.03 -7.39
CA PRO A 746 4.47 30.89 -7.05
C PRO A 746 3.11 30.19 -7.13
N CYS A 747 2.89 29.38 -8.17
CA CYS A 747 1.65 28.60 -8.34
C CYS A 747 1.45 27.51 -7.26
N LEU A 748 2.51 27.11 -6.56
CA LEU A 748 2.48 26.09 -5.50
C LEU A 748 2.48 26.71 -4.10
N HIS A 749 2.28 28.01 -3.96
CA HIS A 749 2.11 28.64 -2.66
C HIS A 749 0.86 28.09 -1.96
N VAL A 750 0.98 27.66 -0.70
CA VAL A 750 -0.09 26.97 0.05
C VAL A 750 -1.36 27.82 0.17
N GLY A 751 -1.21 29.15 0.28
CA GLY A 751 -2.33 30.10 0.28
C GLY A 751 -2.72 30.67 -1.09
N GLY A 752 -2.15 30.17 -2.19
CA GLY A 752 -2.44 30.64 -3.56
C GLY A 752 -3.71 29.98 -4.15
N PRO A 753 -4.26 30.52 -5.26
CA PRO A 753 -5.47 30.01 -5.91
C PRO A 753 -5.31 28.56 -6.37
N ASP A 754 -6.37 27.75 -6.32
CA ASP A 754 -6.34 26.36 -6.78
C ASP A 754 -6.02 26.25 -8.26
N ILE A 755 -5.17 25.28 -8.58
CA ILE A 755 -4.72 25.01 -9.94
C ILE A 755 -4.82 23.52 -10.23
N THR A 756 -5.10 23.17 -11.48
CA THR A 756 -5.03 21.79 -11.95
C THR A 756 -3.60 21.41 -12.34
N TRP A 757 -3.32 20.12 -12.44
CA TRP A 757 -2.03 19.63 -12.95
C TRP A 757 -1.76 20.17 -14.35
N ARG A 758 -2.75 20.18 -15.23
CA ARG A 758 -2.64 20.81 -16.56
C ARG A 758 -2.24 22.29 -16.47
N GLN A 759 -2.89 23.07 -15.61
CA GLN A 759 -2.55 24.49 -15.41
C GLN A 759 -1.13 24.65 -14.86
N PHE A 760 -0.71 23.79 -13.93
CA PHE A 760 0.65 23.81 -13.41
C PHE A 760 1.69 23.46 -14.49
N MET A 761 1.42 22.47 -15.35
CA MET A 761 2.27 22.15 -16.51
C MET A 761 2.34 23.30 -17.50
N CYS A 762 1.23 23.98 -17.79
CA CYS A 762 1.22 25.20 -18.58
C CYS A 762 2.11 26.28 -17.97
N SER A 763 2.02 26.47 -16.64
CA SER A 763 2.86 27.43 -15.92
C SER A 763 4.36 27.09 -16.00
N LEU A 764 4.74 25.82 -15.86
CA LEU A 764 6.13 25.36 -16.02
C LEU A 764 6.67 25.58 -17.44
N LEU A 765 5.79 25.58 -18.44
CA LEU A 765 6.10 25.89 -19.83
C LEU A 765 6.08 27.40 -20.14
N GLY A 766 5.69 28.25 -19.18
CA GLY A 766 5.53 29.70 -19.38
C GLY A 766 4.29 30.08 -20.21
N ILE A 767 3.30 29.19 -20.31
CA ILE A 767 2.05 29.44 -21.04
C ILE A 767 1.06 30.14 -20.10
N THR A 768 0.60 31.32 -20.50
CA THR A 768 -0.33 32.15 -19.73
C THR A 768 -1.81 31.90 -20.05
N ASP A 769 -2.11 31.34 -21.23
CA ASP A 769 -3.47 30.93 -21.62
C ASP A 769 -3.68 29.43 -21.33
N TYR A 770 -4.44 29.15 -20.27
CA TYR A 770 -4.74 27.79 -19.84
C TYR A 770 -5.77 27.07 -20.74
N ASN A 771 -6.40 27.77 -21.70
CA ASN A 771 -7.32 27.17 -22.68
C ASN A 771 -6.60 26.52 -23.88
N ILE A 772 -5.27 26.41 -23.85
CA ILE A 772 -4.49 25.75 -24.89
C ILE A 772 -5.05 24.36 -25.23
N PHE A 773 -5.28 24.09 -26.51
CA PHE A 773 -5.73 22.77 -26.96
C PHE A 773 -4.78 21.65 -26.50
N TYR A 774 -5.34 20.50 -26.15
CA TYR A 774 -4.61 19.39 -25.55
C TYR A 774 -3.39 18.96 -26.39
N ASP A 775 -3.57 18.83 -27.71
CA ASP A 775 -2.48 18.46 -28.63
C ASP A 775 -1.37 19.52 -28.71
N ASN A 776 -1.73 20.80 -28.62
CA ASN A 776 -0.74 21.89 -28.61
C ASN A 776 0.08 21.88 -27.32
N LEU A 777 -0.54 21.57 -26.18
CA LEU A 777 0.18 21.38 -24.91
C LEU A 777 1.15 20.20 -25.00
N LYS A 778 0.74 19.08 -25.61
CA LYS A 778 1.62 17.92 -25.84
C LYS A 778 2.80 18.27 -26.75
N ASN A 779 2.59 19.07 -27.79
CA ASN A 779 3.67 19.53 -28.66
C ASN A 779 4.68 20.43 -27.92
N GLN A 780 4.21 21.32 -27.03
CA GLN A 780 5.10 22.14 -26.20
C GLN A 780 5.90 21.29 -25.20
N LEU A 781 5.26 20.30 -24.58
CA LEU A 781 5.96 19.33 -23.73
C LEU A 781 7.00 18.54 -24.52
N PHE A 782 6.67 18.12 -25.74
CA PHE A 782 7.60 17.41 -26.63
C PHE A 782 8.84 18.25 -26.90
N GLU A 783 8.69 19.53 -27.24
CA GLU A 783 9.84 20.43 -27.44
C GLU A 783 10.66 20.64 -26.14
N ARG A 784 10.00 20.88 -25.00
CA ARG A 784 10.69 21.14 -23.71
C ARG A 784 11.40 19.92 -23.13
N THR A 785 10.93 18.71 -23.45
CA THR A 785 11.44 17.44 -22.90
C THR A 785 12.40 16.72 -23.86
N GLY A 786 13.05 17.46 -24.76
CA GLY A 786 14.09 16.92 -25.64
C GLY A 786 13.55 16.10 -26.82
N ARG A 787 12.34 16.41 -27.31
CA ARG A 787 11.70 15.80 -28.50
C ARG A 787 11.56 14.29 -28.40
N ASN A 788 11.18 13.81 -27.23
CA ASN A 788 10.97 12.39 -26.96
C ASN A 788 9.48 12.11 -26.64
N ALA A 789 8.80 11.42 -27.54
CA ALA A 789 7.38 11.10 -27.40
C ALA A 789 7.10 10.17 -26.20
N SER A 790 8.05 9.33 -25.81
CA SER A 790 7.93 8.45 -24.64
C SER A 790 7.84 9.25 -23.34
N ARG A 791 8.63 10.33 -23.22
CA ARG A 791 8.59 11.21 -22.03
C ARG A 791 7.26 11.93 -21.89
N VAL A 792 6.73 12.47 -22.99
CA VAL A 792 5.41 13.14 -22.99
C VAL A 792 4.31 12.15 -22.65
N LYS A 793 4.34 10.95 -23.23
CA LYS A 793 3.39 9.89 -22.91
C LYS A 793 3.48 9.48 -21.44
N ALA A 794 4.68 9.35 -20.88
CA ALA A 794 4.84 9.02 -19.47
C ALA A 794 4.21 10.09 -18.55
N MET A 795 4.34 11.39 -18.89
CA MET A 795 3.71 12.48 -18.13
C MET A 795 2.18 12.45 -18.23
N GLU A 796 1.66 12.13 -19.41
CA GLU A 796 0.23 11.93 -19.66
C GLU A 796 -0.31 10.77 -18.82
N ASP A 797 0.33 9.60 -18.91
CA ASP A 797 -0.06 8.39 -18.20
C ASP A 797 0.08 8.54 -16.66
N LEU A 798 1.00 9.40 -16.19
CA LEU A 798 1.12 9.77 -14.78
C LEU A 798 0.00 10.71 -14.29
N GLY A 799 -0.80 11.26 -15.19
CA GLY A 799 -1.89 12.19 -14.87
C GLY A 799 -1.46 13.65 -14.75
N LEU A 800 -0.23 14.00 -15.14
CA LEU A 800 0.29 15.38 -15.03
C LEU A 800 -0.38 16.35 -15.99
N LEU A 801 -1.11 15.85 -16.99
CA LEU A 801 -1.91 16.64 -17.94
C LEU A 801 -3.41 16.68 -17.59
N SER A 802 -3.79 16.17 -16.42
CA SER A 802 -5.20 16.09 -16.01
C SER A 802 -5.73 17.40 -15.41
N GLU A 803 -7.05 17.50 -15.33
CA GLU A 803 -7.74 18.57 -14.60
C GLU A 803 -7.85 18.29 -13.09
N GLU A 804 -7.09 17.32 -12.57
CA GLU A 804 -7.01 17.04 -11.13
C GLU A 804 -6.32 18.22 -10.43
N LEU A 805 -6.88 18.67 -9.29
CA LEU A 805 -6.30 19.75 -8.49
C LEU A 805 -4.96 19.35 -7.89
N VAL A 806 -3.99 20.28 -7.94
CA VAL A 806 -2.68 20.12 -7.31
C VAL A 806 -2.79 20.38 -5.81
N ILE A 807 -2.42 19.39 -4.99
CA ILE A 807 -2.20 19.62 -3.55
C ILE A 807 -0.84 20.27 -3.38
N LYS A 808 -0.82 21.53 -2.96
CA LYS A 808 0.37 22.38 -2.96
C LYS A 808 1.25 22.18 -1.72
N TYR A 809 2.54 21.93 -1.93
CA TYR A 809 3.54 21.81 -0.86
C TYR A 809 4.66 22.86 -0.97
N GLY A 810 4.39 24.03 -1.58
CA GLY A 810 5.33 25.15 -1.68
C GLY A 810 6.33 25.05 -2.84
N ASN A 811 6.89 23.87 -3.09
CA ASN A 811 7.84 23.64 -4.19
C ASN A 811 7.43 22.43 -5.08
N PRO A 812 7.95 22.35 -6.32
CA PRO A 812 7.59 21.29 -7.26
C PRO A 812 7.90 19.87 -6.76
N ILE A 813 9.07 19.64 -6.15
CA ILE A 813 9.49 18.29 -5.77
C ILE A 813 8.63 17.71 -4.65
N ASP A 814 8.29 18.49 -3.63
CA ASP A 814 7.44 18.02 -2.52
C ASP A 814 6.01 17.77 -3.01
N THR A 815 5.54 18.62 -3.91
CA THR A 815 4.22 18.51 -4.57
C THR A 815 4.11 17.24 -5.40
N ILE A 816 5.06 17.00 -6.33
CA ILE A 816 5.04 15.80 -7.16
C ILE A 816 5.37 14.53 -6.36
N SER A 817 6.21 14.61 -5.33
CA SER A 817 6.49 13.47 -4.44
C SER A 817 5.23 12.96 -3.75
N GLN A 818 4.41 13.87 -3.23
CA GLN A 818 3.14 13.52 -2.58
C GLN A 818 2.06 13.04 -3.58
N TYR A 819 2.11 13.55 -4.81
CA TYR A 819 1.23 13.08 -5.88
C TYR A 819 1.57 11.65 -6.31
N LEU A 820 2.84 11.38 -6.58
CA LEU A 820 3.32 10.09 -7.05
C LEU A 820 3.33 9.04 -5.92
N SER A 821 3.44 9.43 -4.65
CA SER A 821 3.35 8.52 -3.50
C SER A 821 2.06 7.72 -3.49
N LYS A 822 0.94 8.33 -3.90
CA LYS A 822 -0.39 7.71 -3.95
C LYS A 822 -0.58 6.88 -5.22
N ARG A 823 -0.14 7.40 -6.37
CA ARG A 823 -0.34 6.76 -7.68
C ARG A 823 0.58 5.56 -7.91
N LEU A 824 1.80 5.62 -7.38
CA LEU A 824 2.82 4.59 -7.53
C LEU A 824 3.07 3.86 -6.20
N ALA A 825 2.05 3.77 -5.33
CA ALA A 825 2.10 2.94 -4.13
C ALA A 825 2.07 1.44 -4.50
N LEU A 826 2.60 0.59 -3.63
CA LEU A 826 2.40 -0.86 -3.71
C LEU A 826 0.95 -1.20 -3.30
N GLY A 827 0.23 -1.94 -4.15
CA GLY A 827 -1.08 -2.47 -3.82
C GLY A 827 -1.02 -3.66 -2.85
N PRO A 828 -2.18 -4.13 -2.33
CA PRO A 828 -2.19 -5.17 -1.30
C PRO A 828 -1.56 -6.51 -1.72
N SER A 829 -1.69 -6.87 -3.00
CA SER A 829 -1.12 -8.08 -3.61
C SER A 829 0.25 -7.87 -4.26
N ASP A 830 0.69 -6.61 -4.38
CA ASP A 830 1.96 -6.31 -5.05
C ASP A 830 3.15 -6.77 -4.20
N ARG A 831 4.22 -7.13 -4.89
CA ARG A 831 5.51 -7.47 -4.28
C ARG A 831 6.58 -6.51 -4.80
N ASP A 832 7.49 -6.14 -3.93
CA ASP A 832 8.73 -5.47 -4.32
C ASP A 832 9.87 -6.48 -4.46
N LEU A 833 11.01 -5.96 -4.91
CA LEU A 833 12.21 -6.67 -5.25
C LEU A 833 13.41 -5.82 -4.83
N VAL A 834 14.39 -6.44 -4.20
CA VAL A 834 15.71 -5.86 -3.97
C VAL A 834 16.71 -6.63 -4.81
N VAL A 835 17.50 -5.92 -5.59
CA VAL A 835 18.66 -6.47 -6.32
C VAL A 835 19.89 -5.69 -5.92
N LEU A 836 20.93 -6.39 -5.45
CA LEU A 836 22.25 -5.86 -5.18
C LEU A 836 23.28 -6.72 -5.91
N ARG A 837 24.20 -6.07 -6.63
CA ARG A 837 25.26 -6.69 -7.41
C ARG A 837 26.58 -6.04 -7.06
N HIS A 838 27.55 -6.83 -6.61
CA HIS A 838 28.96 -6.46 -6.64
C HIS A 838 29.65 -7.17 -7.80
N GLU A 839 30.54 -6.46 -8.48
CA GLU A 839 31.45 -6.97 -9.48
C GLU A 839 32.87 -6.54 -9.11
N ILE A 840 33.73 -7.52 -8.90
CA ILE A 840 35.05 -7.36 -8.29
C ILE A 840 36.08 -8.01 -9.21
N ASP A 841 37.00 -7.22 -9.76
CA ASP A 841 38.15 -7.74 -10.51
C ASP A 841 39.31 -7.98 -9.53
N ILE A 842 39.76 -9.22 -9.44
CA ILE A 842 40.74 -9.70 -8.47
C ILE A 842 41.99 -10.17 -9.23
N LEU A 843 43.15 -9.67 -8.83
CA LEU A 843 44.44 -10.18 -9.28
C LEU A 843 45.10 -10.98 -8.15
N TRP A 844 45.22 -12.29 -8.33
CA TRP A 844 45.89 -13.18 -7.39
C TRP A 844 47.42 -13.14 -7.52
N PRO A 845 48.19 -13.58 -6.49
CA PRO A 845 49.65 -13.61 -6.53
C PRO A 845 50.26 -14.36 -7.72
N ASP A 846 49.56 -15.39 -8.20
CA ASP A 846 49.92 -16.24 -9.35
C ASP A 846 49.61 -15.59 -10.71
N GLN A 847 49.27 -14.29 -10.74
CA GLN A 847 48.85 -13.53 -11.92
C GLN A 847 47.49 -13.95 -12.51
N ARG A 848 46.73 -14.79 -11.80
CA ARG A 848 45.38 -15.17 -12.20
C ARG A 848 44.44 -13.98 -11.99
N HIS A 849 43.69 -13.64 -13.04
CA HIS A 849 42.60 -12.69 -12.98
C HIS A 849 41.28 -13.41 -12.70
N GLU A 850 40.51 -12.93 -11.73
CA GLU A 850 39.18 -13.43 -11.39
C GLU A 850 38.19 -12.28 -11.33
N LEU A 851 37.14 -12.35 -12.14
CA LEU A 851 35.98 -11.49 -12.03
C LEU A 851 34.94 -12.17 -11.13
N ARG A 852 34.83 -11.71 -9.89
CA ARG A 852 33.88 -12.22 -8.90
C ARG A 852 32.63 -11.36 -8.89
N GLY A 853 31.48 -12.03 -8.90
CA GLY A 853 30.16 -11.42 -8.89
C GLY A 853 29.37 -11.86 -7.66
N ILE A 854 28.91 -10.92 -6.85
CA ILE A 854 28.09 -11.20 -5.65
C ILE A 854 26.68 -10.66 -5.90
N ASN A 855 25.68 -11.54 -5.92
CA ASN A 855 24.29 -11.22 -6.25
C ASN A 855 23.38 -11.45 -5.05
N LEU A 856 22.66 -10.41 -4.62
CA LEU A 856 21.57 -10.56 -3.67
C LEU A 856 20.27 -10.18 -4.35
N VAL A 857 19.37 -11.16 -4.50
CA VAL A 857 18.03 -10.98 -5.09
C VAL A 857 17.00 -11.40 -4.05
N CYS A 858 16.23 -10.44 -3.54
CA CYS A 858 15.24 -10.67 -2.49
C CYS A 858 13.87 -10.18 -2.96
N TYR A 859 12.87 -11.07 -2.99
CA TYR A 859 11.49 -10.71 -3.27
C TYR A 859 10.73 -10.44 -1.97
N GLY A 860 9.88 -9.41 -2.00
CA GLY A 860 8.94 -9.13 -0.94
C GLY A 860 7.81 -10.13 -0.90
N GLN A 861 7.13 -10.19 0.23
CA GLN A 861 5.87 -10.90 0.38
C GLN A 861 4.72 -9.92 0.11
N SER A 862 3.56 -10.43 -0.31
CA SER A 862 2.36 -9.58 -0.43
C SER A 862 2.00 -9.00 0.93
N SER A 863 1.40 -7.81 0.96
CA SER A 863 1.10 -7.10 2.23
C SER A 863 0.19 -7.89 3.20
N SER A 864 -0.58 -8.85 2.69
CA SER A 864 -1.40 -9.78 3.47
C SER A 864 -0.62 -10.97 4.07
N ALA A 865 0.57 -11.28 3.55
CA ALA A 865 1.35 -12.47 3.87
C ALA A 865 2.69 -12.18 4.57
N GLY A 866 3.21 -10.94 4.50
CA GLY A 866 4.40 -10.55 5.26
C GLY A 866 5.02 -9.21 4.85
N TYR A 867 6.36 -9.13 4.86
CA TYR A 867 7.09 -7.86 4.67
C TYR A 867 7.63 -7.71 3.25
N SER A 868 7.74 -6.45 2.80
CA SER A 868 8.42 -6.11 1.55
C SER A 868 9.92 -6.44 1.65
N ALA A 869 10.56 -6.73 0.51
CA ALA A 869 12.00 -6.97 0.42
C ALA A 869 12.76 -5.78 1.00
N MET A 870 12.39 -4.55 0.63
CA MET A 870 13.01 -3.33 1.13
C MET A 870 12.90 -3.21 2.66
N ALA A 871 11.71 -3.49 3.23
CA ALA A 871 11.54 -3.44 4.68
C ALA A 871 12.42 -4.48 5.38
N ARG A 872 12.52 -5.71 4.85
CA ARG A 872 13.36 -6.77 5.42
C ARG A 872 14.84 -6.44 5.34
N THR A 873 15.32 -6.02 4.17
CA THR A 873 16.74 -5.75 3.93
C THR A 873 17.23 -4.46 4.54
N VAL A 874 16.35 -3.57 5.02
CA VAL A 874 16.74 -2.38 5.81
C VAL A 874 16.49 -2.61 7.30
N GLY A 875 15.33 -3.16 7.66
CA GLY A 875 14.92 -3.34 9.04
C GLY A 875 15.72 -4.41 9.78
N TYR A 876 15.97 -5.58 9.17
CA TYR A 876 16.72 -6.64 9.86
C TYR A 876 18.17 -6.26 10.17
N PRO A 877 18.96 -5.67 9.24
CA PRO A 877 20.29 -5.17 9.59
C PRO A 877 20.29 -4.17 10.76
N ALA A 878 19.35 -3.22 10.76
CA ALA A 878 19.22 -2.25 11.84
C ALA A 878 18.87 -2.94 13.18
N ALA A 879 17.92 -3.88 13.17
CA ALA A 879 17.52 -4.62 14.36
C ALA A 879 18.63 -5.50 14.92
N ILE A 880 19.39 -6.15 14.04
CA ILE A 880 20.55 -6.97 14.40
C ILE A 880 21.62 -6.09 15.04
N ALA A 881 21.95 -4.94 14.45
CA ALA A 881 22.90 -4.00 15.02
C ALA A 881 22.43 -3.47 16.38
N THR A 882 21.15 -3.11 16.53
CA THR A 882 20.56 -2.73 17.83
C THR A 882 20.73 -3.81 18.87
N LYS A 883 20.43 -5.07 18.53
CA LYS A 883 20.62 -6.19 19.46
C LYS A 883 22.10 -6.40 19.82
N MET A 884 23.02 -6.27 18.87
CA MET A 884 24.46 -6.35 19.12
C MET A 884 24.97 -5.23 20.05
N VAL A 885 24.42 -4.03 19.95
CA VAL A 885 24.71 -2.94 20.91
C VAL A 885 24.16 -3.27 22.29
N LEU A 886 22.90 -3.73 22.38
CA LEU A 886 22.25 -4.12 23.65
C LEU A 886 22.97 -5.28 24.36
N ASP A 887 23.49 -6.23 23.60
CA ASP A 887 24.15 -7.43 24.12
C ASP A 887 25.66 -7.20 24.36
N GLY A 888 26.17 -5.99 24.08
CA GLY A 888 27.56 -5.62 24.32
C GLY A 888 28.55 -6.27 23.33
N GLU A 889 28.07 -6.74 22.18
CA GLU A 889 28.90 -7.25 21.09
C GLU A 889 29.61 -6.09 20.37
N ILE A 890 28.94 -4.94 20.21
CA ILE A 890 29.54 -3.71 19.68
C ILE A 890 29.98 -2.82 20.84
N GLN A 891 31.27 -2.87 21.19
CA GLN A 891 31.82 -2.16 22.35
C GLN A 891 32.48 -0.82 22.00
N ARG A 892 32.84 -0.62 20.73
CA ARG A 892 33.48 0.61 20.24
C ARG A 892 32.60 1.83 20.51
N LYS A 893 33.21 2.97 20.85
CA LYS A 893 32.52 4.26 21.11
C LYS A 893 32.73 5.24 19.96
N GLY A 894 31.87 6.25 19.88
CA GLY A 894 31.86 7.24 18.81
C GLY A 894 30.91 6.91 17.67
N MET A 895 31.15 7.55 16.52
CA MET A 895 30.47 7.25 15.25
C MET A 895 31.10 6.00 14.61
N ILE A 896 30.29 4.95 14.45
CA ILE A 896 30.73 3.61 14.05
C ILE A 896 30.12 3.27 12.69
N LEU A 897 30.93 2.65 11.84
CA LEU A 897 30.56 2.06 10.55
C LEU A 897 30.82 0.54 10.59
N PRO A 898 30.06 -0.29 9.86
CA PRO A 898 30.11 -1.74 9.99
C PRO A 898 31.24 -2.39 9.15
N PHE A 899 32.42 -1.77 9.10
CA PHE A 899 33.53 -2.25 8.28
C PHE A 899 34.48 -3.22 9.01
N ILE A 900 34.32 -3.38 10.32
CA ILE A 900 35.18 -4.27 11.12
C ILE A 900 34.60 -5.68 11.14
N GLN A 901 35.49 -6.68 11.06
CA GLN A 901 35.15 -8.11 11.02
C GLN A 901 34.22 -8.56 12.14
N ASP A 902 34.43 -8.07 13.36
CA ASP A 902 33.62 -8.38 14.54
C ASP A 902 32.19 -7.84 14.45
N ILE A 903 31.92 -6.93 13.51
CA ILE A 903 30.58 -6.39 13.24
C ILE A 903 29.98 -7.10 12.02
N TYR A 904 30.65 -7.07 10.86
CA TYR A 904 30.02 -7.52 9.62
C TYR A 904 29.80 -9.04 9.54
N ARG A 905 30.71 -9.87 10.07
CA ARG A 905 30.54 -11.35 10.01
C ARG A 905 29.36 -11.84 10.85
N PRO A 906 29.20 -11.42 12.13
CA PRO A 906 28.01 -11.78 12.89
C PRO A 906 26.72 -11.27 12.25
N MET A 907 26.73 -10.05 11.68
CA MET A 907 25.57 -9.50 10.98
C MET A 907 25.19 -10.34 9.76
N LEU A 908 26.13 -10.67 8.87
CA LEU A 908 25.87 -11.53 7.70
C LEU A 908 25.35 -12.92 8.10
N LYS A 909 25.91 -13.52 9.15
CA LYS A 909 25.44 -14.81 9.68
C LYS A 909 23.98 -14.74 10.15
N ARG A 910 23.60 -13.67 10.86
CA ARG A 910 22.22 -13.44 11.34
C ARG A 910 21.27 -13.12 10.19
N LEU A 911 21.70 -12.32 9.21
CA LEU A 911 20.91 -12.03 7.99
C LEU A 911 20.63 -13.30 7.17
N LYS A 912 21.62 -14.19 7.05
CA LYS A 912 21.45 -15.49 6.41
C LYS A 912 20.38 -16.34 7.10
N ALA A 913 20.28 -16.27 8.43
CA ALA A 913 19.23 -16.96 9.19
C ALA A 913 17.81 -16.38 8.93
N GLU A 914 17.70 -15.09 8.59
CA GLU A 914 16.45 -14.45 8.16
C GLU A 914 16.13 -14.69 6.67
N GLY A 915 16.90 -15.53 5.98
CA GLY A 915 16.73 -15.85 4.56
C GLY A 915 17.18 -14.73 3.62
N ILE A 916 18.04 -13.83 4.07
CA ILE A 916 18.71 -12.81 3.24
C ILE A 916 20.08 -13.35 2.88
N VAL A 917 20.21 -13.89 1.66
CA VAL A 917 21.41 -14.61 1.20
C VAL A 917 21.89 -14.02 -0.13
N ALA A 918 23.20 -13.85 -0.27
CA ALA A 918 23.84 -13.52 -1.52
C ALA A 918 24.45 -14.78 -2.16
N GLU A 919 24.43 -14.84 -3.49
CA GLU A 919 25.04 -15.87 -4.31
C GLU A 919 26.31 -15.33 -4.97
N GLU A 920 27.38 -16.12 -4.93
CA GLU A 920 28.66 -15.75 -5.53
C GLU A 920 28.93 -16.57 -6.79
N ASN A 921 29.34 -15.88 -7.86
CA ASN A 921 29.77 -16.48 -9.11
C ASN A 921 31.13 -15.89 -9.49
N SER A 922 32.13 -16.74 -9.74
CA SER A 922 33.46 -16.31 -10.16
C SER A 922 33.77 -16.74 -11.59
N ILE A 923 34.32 -15.82 -12.37
CA ILE A 923 34.79 -16.04 -13.73
C ILE A 923 36.31 -15.79 -13.75
N THR A 924 37.11 -16.84 -13.82
CA THR A 924 38.57 -16.71 -13.93
C THR A 924 38.95 -16.47 -15.39
N GLN A 925 39.71 -15.40 -15.67
CA GLN A 925 40.12 -14.99 -17.01
C GLN A 925 41.21 -15.93 -17.57
N ILE A 926 40.82 -17.16 -17.89
CA ILE A 926 41.57 -18.11 -18.71
C ILE A 926 40.59 -18.60 -19.77
N ASN A 927 40.68 -18.06 -20.99
CA ASN A 927 39.86 -18.37 -22.18
C ASN A 927 38.45 -18.89 -21.84
N VAL A 928 37.70 -18.06 -21.12
CA VAL A 928 36.46 -18.38 -20.37
C VAL A 928 35.43 -19.09 -21.24
N GLU A 929 35.28 -18.65 -22.49
CA GLU A 929 34.29 -19.20 -23.41
C GLU A 929 34.56 -20.67 -23.71
N LEU A 930 35.81 -21.03 -24.04
CA LEU A 930 36.17 -22.42 -24.35
C LEU A 930 36.15 -23.31 -23.12
N VAL A 931 36.60 -22.84 -21.96
CA VAL A 931 36.59 -23.64 -20.72
C VAL A 931 35.15 -23.89 -20.25
N GLN A 932 34.26 -22.91 -20.34
CA GLN A 932 32.82 -23.07 -20.04
C GLN A 932 32.14 -24.03 -21.03
N LEU A 933 32.46 -23.91 -22.33
CA LEU A 933 32.02 -24.81 -23.38
C LEU A 933 32.43 -26.27 -23.11
N LEU A 934 33.68 -26.50 -22.67
CA LEU A 934 34.20 -27.81 -22.30
C LEU A 934 33.52 -28.43 -21.08
N MET A 935 33.23 -27.61 -20.04
CA MET A 935 32.51 -28.09 -18.86
C MET A 935 31.07 -28.51 -19.20
N ASN A 936 30.38 -27.74 -20.04
CA ASN A 936 29.02 -28.04 -20.48
C ASN A 936 28.94 -29.28 -21.40
N ALA A 937 29.94 -29.48 -22.26
CA ALA A 937 30.02 -30.65 -23.14
C ALA A 937 30.16 -31.97 -22.35
N ARG A 938 30.73 -31.92 -21.14
CA ARG A 938 30.92 -33.08 -20.26
C ARG A 938 29.61 -33.55 -19.59
N THR A 939 28.71 -32.64 -19.22
CA THR A 939 27.45 -32.98 -18.53
C THR A 939 26.53 -33.88 -19.37
N LEU A 940 26.75 -33.94 -20.69
CA LEU A 940 26.04 -34.77 -21.66
C LEU A 940 26.64 -36.17 -21.85
N MET A 941 27.76 -36.52 -21.19
CA MET A 941 28.40 -37.83 -21.35
C MET A 941 27.74 -38.92 -20.48
N GLY A 942 27.01 -39.82 -21.14
CA GLY A 942 26.85 -41.20 -20.68
C GLY A 942 28.13 -42.00 -20.94
N SER A 943 28.35 -43.08 -20.19
CA SER A 943 29.63 -43.78 -20.02
C SER A 943 30.26 -44.46 -21.25
N ASP A 944 29.74 -44.30 -22.47
CA ASP A 944 30.28 -44.99 -23.66
C ASP A 944 30.37 -44.11 -24.93
N SER A 945 31.61 -43.83 -25.34
CA SER A 945 32.04 -43.59 -26.74
C SER A 945 31.39 -42.49 -27.61
N SER A 946 30.74 -41.48 -27.03
CA SER A 946 30.01 -40.45 -27.78
C SER A 946 30.73 -39.09 -27.93
N ILE A 947 30.49 -38.43 -29.07
CA ILE A 947 30.84 -37.02 -29.36
C ILE A 947 30.04 -36.11 -28.42
N SER A 948 30.67 -35.11 -27.81
CA SER A 948 29.99 -34.12 -26.95
C SER A 948 29.91 -32.75 -27.61
N LEU A 949 28.74 -32.12 -27.52
CA LEU A 949 28.41 -30.81 -28.12
C LEU A 949 28.07 -29.80 -27.03
N ALA A 950 28.65 -28.61 -27.09
CA ALA A 950 28.22 -27.46 -26.29
C ALA A 950 28.18 -26.20 -27.15
N SER A 951 27.17 -25.35 -26.97
CA SER A 951 27.02 -24.09 -27.69
C SER A 951 27.00 -22.90 -26.74
N LEU A 952 27.65 -21.80 -27.12
CA LEU A 952 27.69 -20.52 -26.40
C LEU A 952 27.57 -19.38 -27.40
N THR A 953 26.79 -18.35 -27.06
CA THR A 953 26.70 -17.11 -27.84
C THR A 953 27.53 -16.02 -27.16
N SER A 954 28.45 -15.38 -27.88
CA SER A 954 29.23 -14.24 -27.38
C SER A 954 29.06 -13.00 -28.27
N VAL A 955 29.08 -11.82 -27.68
CA VAL A 955 28.89 -10.54 -28.39
C VAL A 955 30.21 -9.79 -28.41
N ARG A 956 30.73 -9.49 -29.61
CA ARG A 956 31.97 -8.74 -29.80
C ARG A 956 31.66 -7.28 -30.15
N LYS A 957 32.24 -6.34 -29.41
CA LYS A 957 32.13 -4.90 -29.69
C LYS A 957 32.79 -4.57 -31.05
N PRO A 958 32.24 -3.61 -31.82
CA PRO A 958 32.79 -3.21 -33.12
C PRO A 958 34.23 -2.69 -32.98
N THR A 959 35.06 -3.00 -33.97
CA THR A 959 36.52 -2.80 -33.90
C THR A 959 37.01 -1.40 -34.30
N LYS A 960 36.15 -0.52 -34.84
CA LYS A 960 36.52 0.88 -35.22
C LYS A 960 35.38 1.88 -35.02
N PRO A 961 35.68 3.18 -34.76
CA PRO A 961 34.68 4.23 -34.65
C PRO A 961 34.17 4.69 -36.03
N THR A 962 32.85 4.90 -36.10
CA THR A 962 32.06 5.31 -37.27
C THR A 962 32.37 6.74 -37.71
N LYS A 963 33.18 6.92 -38.76
CA LYS A 963 33.16 8.14 -39.58
C LYS A 963 33.26 7.72 -41.05
N ASP A 964 32.12 7.81 -41.73
CA ASP A 964 31.88 7.60 -43.16
C ASP A 964 31.71 6.14 -43.64
N LEU A 965 30.46 5.65 -43.55
CA LEU A 965 30.02 4.35 -44.10
C LEU A 965 29.63 4.51 -45.58
N ASN A 966 30.61 4.54 -46.49
CA ASN A 966 30.36 4.77 -47.92
C ASN A 966 30.24 3.49 -48.75
N THR A 967 30.61 2.33 -48.20
CA THR A 967 30.46 1.03 -48.86
C THR A 967 29.74 0.01 -47.96
N VAL A 968 29.15 -1.03 -48.56
CA VAL A 968 28.48 -2.11 -47.80
C VAL A 968 29.50 -2.87 -46.92
N SER A 969 30.77 -2.93 -47.33
CA SER A 969 31.85 -3.51 -46.54
C SER A 969 32.10 -2.75 -45.24
N ASP A 970 32.13 -1.41 -45.30
CA ASP A 970 32.31 -0.55 -44.12
C ASP A 970 31.15 -0.71 -43.14
N LEU A 971 29.94 -0.89 -43.67
CA LEU A 971 28.72 -1.08 -42.89
C LEU A 971 28.76 -2.41 -42.12
N ILE A 972 29.29 -3.48 -42.71
CA ILE A 972 29.45 -4.79 -42.07
C ILE A 972 30.55 -4.78 -40.99
N GLU A 973 31.66 -4.08 -41.22
CA GLU A 973 32.71 -3.93 -40.20
C GLU A 973 32.26 -3.11 -38.98
N ALA A 974 31.31 -2.19 -39.18
CA ALA A 974 30.75 -1.35 -38.13
C ALA A 974 29.64 -2.02 -37.30
N LEU A 975 29.11 -3.17 -37.74
CA LEU A 975 28.07 -3.88 -37.00
C LEU A 975 28.67 -4.58 -35.76
N PRO A 976 27.97 -4.56 -34.61
CA PRO A 976 28.28 -5.47 -33.52
C PRO A 976 28.14 -6.92 -34.03
N LYS A 977 29.11 -7.77 -33.69
CA LYS A 977 29.16 -9.14 -34.19
C LYS A 977 28.85 -10.11 -33.05
N THR A 978 27.72 -10.79 -33.15
CA THR A 978 27.34 -11.88 -32.28
C THR A 978 27.86 -13.19 -32.88
N GLN A 979 28.72 -13.85 -32.13
CA GLN A 979 29.32 -15.13 -32.50
C GLN A 979 28.60 -16.27 -31.79
N LEU A 980 28.06 -17.20 -32.56
CA LEU A 980 27.60 -18.49 -32.06
C LEU A 980 28.77 -19.47 -32.14
N ASN A 981 29.28 -19.88 -30.98
CA ASN A 981 30.40 -20.79 -30.84
C ASN A 981 29.88 -22.17 -30.41
N LEU A 982 30.26 -23.21 -31.15
CA LEU A 982 30.00 -24.60 -30.84
C LEU A 982 31.33 -25.31 -30.62
N CYS A 983 31.48 -26.05 -29.52
CA CYS A 983 32.63 -26.91 -29.25
C CYS A 983 32.24 -28.38 -29.34
N ILE A 984 33.11 -29.17 -29.94
CA ILE A 984 32.94 -30.59 -30.17
C ILE A 984 34.18 -31.32 -29.67
N LEU A 985 33.98 -32.20 -28.69
CA LEU A 985 35.04 -33.07 -28.18
C LEU A 985 34.91 -34.46 -28.81
N THR A 986 36.03 -34.97 -29.33
CA THR A 986 36.10 -36.30 -29.96
C THR A 986 37.40 -37.02 -29.57
N PRO A 987 37.40 -38.36 -29.51
CA PRO A 987 38.64 -39.10 -29.30
C PRO A 987 39.68 -38.80 -30.40
N PRO A 988 40.98 -38.68 -30.06
CA PRO A 988 42.02 -38.33 -31.04
C PRO A 988 42.09 -39.25 -32.26
N ALA A 989 41.73 -40.52 -32.11
CA ALA A 989 41.77 -41.50 -33.20
C ALA A 989 40.71 -41.27 -34.29
N ARG A 990 39.62 -40.54 -34.02
CA ARG A 990 38.50 -40.32 -34.97
C ARG A 990 38.43 -38.87 -35.48
N VAL A 991 39.34 -38.02 -35.04
CA VAL A 991 39.20 -36.57 -35.20
C VAL A 991 39.16 -36.10 -36.65
N ILE A 992 39.98 -36.68 -37.54
CA ILE A 992 40.03 -36.27 -38.94
C ILE A 992 38.74 -36.69 -39.67
N ASP A 993 38.26 -37.90 -39.43
CA ASP A 993 37.02 -38.40 -40.04
C ASP A 993 35.80 -37.61 -39.56
N GLU A 994 35.72 -37.31 -38.26
CA GLU A 994 34.65 -36.50 -37.68
C GLU A 994 34.69 -35.04 -38.18
N PHE A 995 35.89 -34.46 -38.31
CA PHE A 995 36.03 -33.13 -38.87
C PHE A 995 35.51 -33.12 -40.31
N ILE A 996 35.97 -34.02 -41.18
CA ILE A 996 35.49 -34.15 -42.57
C ILE A 996 33.97 -34.37 -42.63
N HIS A 997 33.41 -35.15 -41.72
CA HIS A 997 31.98 -35.39 -41.63
C HIS A 997 31.21 -34.11 -41.27
N LEU A 998 31.68 -33.38 -40.25
CA LEU A 998 31.12 -32.10 -39.83
C LEU A 998 31.13 -31.09 -40.97
N GLN A 999 32.25 -30.97 -41.70
CA GLN A 999 32.36 -30.10 -42.87
C GLN A 999 31.26 -30.39 -43.91
N LYS A 1000 31.01 -31.68 -44.21
CA LYS A 1000 29.97 -32.10 -45.17
C LYS A 1000 28.56 -31.79 -44.67
N ILE A 1001 28.29 -32.04 -43.38
CA ILE A 1001 26.98 -31.78 -42.77
C ILE A 1001 26.69 -30.28 -42.73
N ARG A 1002 27.62 -29.47 -42.21
CA ARG A 1002 27.44 -28.01 -42.11
C ARG A 1002 27.23 -27.38 -43.48
N ARG A 1003 27.98 -27.83 -44.50
CA ARG A 1003 27.75 -27.40 -45.89
C ARG A 1003 26.35 -27.77 -46.40
N ARG A 1004 25.87 -28.99 -46.14
CA ARG A 1004 24.51 -29.39 -46.54
C ARG A 1004 23.44 -28.61 -45.79
N TRP A 1005 23.65 -28.37 -44.50
CA TRP A 1005 22.74 -27.62 -43.63
C TRP A 1005 22.59 -26.18 -44.11
N TRP A 1006 23.69 -25.46 -44.38
CA TRP A 1006 23.58 -24.11 -44.94
C TRP A 1006 22.87 -24.10 -46.30
N LYS A 1007 23.13 -25.10 -47.15
CA LYS A 1007 22.46 -25.21 -48.46
C LYS A 1007 20.97 -25.51 -48.37
N SER A 1008 20.45 -26.12 -47.30
CA SER A 1008 19.03 -26.46 -47.20
C SER A 1008 18.11 -25.27 -46.94
N TYR A 1009 18.66 -24.13 -46.53
CA TYR A 1009 17.88 -22.93 -46.18
C TYR A 1009 17.99 -21.80 -47.21
N LEU A 1010 18.72 -22.02 -48.31
CA LEU A 1010 18.99 -21.01 -49.34
C LEU A 1010 18.21 -21.25 -50.61
N GLN A 1011 17.80 -20.15 -51.24
CA GLN A 1011 17.20 -20.12 -52.56
C GLN A 1011 18.26 -20.33 -53.65
N GLN A 1012 19.49 -19.82 -53.47
CA GLN A 1012 20.61 -20.00 -54.40
C GLN A 1012 21.83 -20.67 -53.74
N PRO A 1013 21.82 -22.01 -53.57
CA PRO A 1013 22.91 -22.76 -52.92
C PRO A 1013 24.28 -22.68 -53.61
N VAL A 1014 24.35 -22.10 -54.82
CA VAL A 1014 25.57 -21.90 -55.62
C VAL A 1014 26.44 -20.78 -55.05
N LEU A 1015 25.88 -19.87 -54.25
CA LEU A 1015 26.62 -18.74 -53.67
C LEU A 1015 27.49 -19.12 -52.45
N LEU A 1016 27.39 -20.37 -51.97
CA LEU A 1016 28.22 -20.90 -50.89
C LEU A 1016 29.43 -21.68 -51.44
N ASN A 1017 30.61 -21.18 -51.12
CA ASN A 1017 31.89 -21.85 -51.33
C ASN A 1017 32.46 -22.36 -49.99
N ALA A 1018 33.28 -23.41 -50.04
CA ALA A 1018 34.00 -23.90 -48.88
C ALA A 1018 35.49 -23.93 -49.21
N THR A 1019 36.28 -23.13 -48.50
CA THR A 1019 37.73 -23.02 -48.67
C THR A 1019 38.41 -23.65 -47.46
N SER A 1020 39.36 -24.55 -47.71
CA SER A 1020 40.15 -25.18 -46.64
C SER A 1020 41.52 -24.52 -46.62
N VAL A 1021 41.94 -23.97 -45.48
CA VAL A 1021 43.22 -23.28 -45.32
C VAL A 1021 44.01 -23.98 -44.22
N ALA A 1022 45.14 -24.60 -44.58
CA ALA A 1022 46.10 -25.04 -43.59
C ALA A 1022 46.90 -23.83 -43.12
N VAL A 1023 46.70 -23.38 -41.88
CA VAL A 1023 47.52 -22.32 -41.29
C VAL A 1023 48.90 -22.92 -40.99
N ASN A 1024 49.89 -22.56 -41.79
CA ASN A 1024 51.22 -23.18 -41.78
C ASN A 1024 52.27 -22.20 -41.21
N ASP A 1025 51.95 -21.54 -40.10
CA ASP A 1025 52.94 -20.84 -39.29
C ASP A 1025 53.37 -21.74 -38.14
N LYS A 1026 54.69 -21.83 -37.90
CA LYS A 1026 55.30 -22.70 -36.87
C LYS A 1026 54.79 -22.45 -35.43
N ASN A 1027 53.92 -21.45 -35.23
CA ASN A 1027 53.33 -21.06 -33.96
C ASN A 1027 51.81 -21.34 -33.82
N ASP A 1028 51.09 -21.69 -34.89
CA ASP A 1028 49.63 -21.95 -34.80
C ASP A 1028 49.30 -23.46 -34.86
N SER A 1029 48.42 -23.89 -33.95
CA SER A 1029 48.21 -25.30 -33.58
C SER A 1029 46.91 -25.93 -34.12
N PHE A 1030 46.30 -25.38 -35.18
CA PHE A 1030 45.00 -25.84 -35.69
C PHE A 1030 44.86 -25.90 -37.22
N LEU A 1031 43.97 -26.77 -37.70
CA LEU A 1031 43.47 -26.82 -39.09
C LEU A 1031 42.19 -25.97 -39.19
N GLU A 1032 42.06 -25.13 -40.22
CA GLU A 1032 40.90 -24.24 -40.40
C GLU A 1032 40.18 -24.49 -41.72
N GLN A 1033 38.85 -24.50 -41.68
CA GLN A 1033 38.01 -24.42 -42.87
C GLN A 1033 37.01 -23.27 -42.71
N LYS A 1034 36.86 -22.48 -43.78
CA LYS A 1034 35.88 -21.41 -43.85
C LYS A 1034 34.77 -21.82 -44.82
N ILE A 1035 33.53 -21.74 -44.36
CA ILE A 1035 32.35 -21.75 -45.23
C ILE A 1035 32.10 -20.29 -45.58
N GLU A 1036 32.29 -19.95 -46.84
CA GLU A 1036 32.27 -18.58 -47.33
C GLU A 1036 31.08 -18.34 -48.25
N PHE A 1037 30.45 -17.18 -48.07
CA PHE A 1037 29.44 -16.68 -48.98
C PHE A 1037 30.09 -15.73 -49.98
N SER A 1038 29.83 -15.93 -51.26
CA SER A 1038 30.31 -15.05 -52.33
C SER A 1038 29.14 -14.31 -52.98
N SER A 1039 29.17 -12.98 -52.93
CA SER A 1039 28.22 -12.10 -53.62
C SER A 1039 28.93 -11.04 -54.44
N SER A 1040 28.29 -10.60 -55.53
CA SER A 1040 28.76 -9.48 -56.36
C SER A 1040 28.88 -8.16 -55.58
N VAL A 1041 28.19 -8.03 -54.44
CA VAL A 1041 28.18 -6.80 -53.61
C VAL A 1041 29.25 -6.84 -52.51
N LEU A 1042 29.63 -8.01 -51.99
CA LEU A 1042 30.42 -8.16 -50.75
C LEU A 1042 31.76 -8.87 -50.91
N GLY A 1043 32.05 -9.43 -52.09
CA GLY A 1043 33.15 -10.37 -52.23
C GLY A 1043 32.89 -11.66 -51.46
N SER A 1044 33.96 -12.39 -51.12
CA SER A 1044 33.89 -13.62 -50.31
C SER A 1044 34.00 -13.28 -48.83
N GLN A 1045 33.00 -13.67 -48.02
CA GLN A 1045 32.97 -13.43 -46.58
C GLN A 1045 32.78 -14.75 -45.80
N PRO A 1046 33.52 -15.00 -44.71
CA PRO A 1046 33.40 -16.23 -43.92
C PRO A 1046 32.15 -16.21 -43.04
N LEU A 1047 31.20 -17.06 -43.37
CA LEU A 1047 29.93 -17.23 -42.66
C LEU A 1047 30.07 -18.13 -41.43
N GLU A 1048 30.80 -19.22 -41.59
CA GLU A 1048 31.11 -20.16 -40.52
C GLU A 1048 32.58 -20.57 -40.62
N VAL A 1049 33.27 -20.55 -39.48
CA VAL A 1049 34.66 -20.99 -39.37
C VAL A 1049 34.72 -22.25 -38.52
N LEU A 1050 35.18 -23.33 -39.14
CA LEU A 1050 35.43 -24.61 -38.50
C LEU A 1050 36.92 -24.71 -38.19
N LYS A 1051 37.28 -24.90 -36.92
CA LYS A 1051 38.68 -25.12 -36.50
C LYS A 1051 38.83 -26.48 -35.85
N LEU A 1052 39.96 -27.13 -36.12
CA LEU A 1052 40.38 -28.36 -35.48
C LEU A 1052 41.70 -28.09 -34.75
N TYR A 1053 41.67 -28.13 -33.42
CA TYR A 1053 42.82 -27.90 -32.57
C TYR A 1053 43.59 -29.20 -32.29
N LYS A 1054 44.92 -29.12 -32.24
CA LYS A 1054 45.77 -30.22 -31.78
C LYS A 1054 45.58 -30.48 -30.27
N PRO A 1055 45.76 -31.72 -29.77
CA PRO A 1055 45.50 -32.07 -28.37
C PRO A 1055 46.42 -31.38 -27.33
N ASP A 1056 47.55 -30.84 -27.75
CA ASP A 1056 48.49 -30.07 -26.90
C ASP A 1056 47.95 -28.68 -26.50
N ILE A 1057 46.86 -28.22 -27.13
CA ILE A 1057 46.19 -26.97 -26.76
C ILE A 1057 45.72 -26.97 -25.30
N PHE A 1058 45.34 -28.13 -24.76
CA PHE A 1058 44.87 -28.26 -23.37
C PHE A 1058 45.99 -28.10 -22.35
N ASP A 1059 47.24 -28.38 -22.73
CA ASP A 1059 48.41 -28.17 -21.87
C ASP A 1059 48.78 -26.67 -21.80
N GLN A 1060 48.43 -25.91 -22.84
CA GLN A 1060 48.58 -24.44 -22.86
C GLN A 1060 47.49 -23.74 -22.05
N TRP A 1061 46.36 -24.40 -21.82
CA TRP A 1061 45.28 -23.88 -20.99
C TRP A 1061 45.58 -24.26 -19.54
N GLN A 1062 45.82 -23.26 -18.68
CA GLN A 1062 46.11 -23.46 -17.27
C GLN A 1062 44.86 -23.93 -16.49
N LEU A 1063 44.40 -25.15 -16.78
CA LEU A 1063 43.21 -25.79 -16.20
C LEU A 1063 43.53 -26.32 -14.80
N SER A 1064 42.57 -26.26 -13.87
CA SER A 1064 42.71 -26.87 -12.54
C SER A 1064 42.84 -28.40 -12.64
N ASP A 1065 43.48 -29.04 -11.67
CA ASP A 1065 43.73 -30.49 -11.71
C ASP A 1065 42.45 -31.32 -11.77
N ASP A 1066 41.36 -30.84 -11.17
CA ASP A 1066 40.05 -31.48 -11.26
C ASP A 1066 39.47 -31.40 -12.68
N ILE A 1067 39.62 -30.25 -13.35
CA ILE A 1067 39.22 -30.05 -14.74
C ILE A 1067 40.07 -30.92 -15.66
N LYS A 1068 41.40 -30.97 -15.43
CA LYS A 1068 42.32 -31.84 -16.20
C LYS A 1068 41.91 -33.30 -16.10
N LYS A 1069 41.71 -33.82 -14.88
CA LYS A 1069 41.23 -35.20 -14.65
C LYS A 1069 39.87 -35.46 -15.30
N SER A 1070 39.01 -34.45 -15.34
CA SER A 1070 37.65 -34.58 -15.88
C SER A 1070 37.54 -34.62 -17.40
N LEU A 1071 38.49 -34.01 -18.11
CA LEU A 1071 38.49 -33.88 -19.56
C LEU A 1071 39.28 -35.01 -20.23
N LEU A 1072 40.13 -35.73 -19.49
CA LEU A 1072 40.87 -36.87 -20.00
C LEU A 1072 39.91 -37.99 -20.45
N VAL A 1073 40.10 -38.45 -21.68
CA VAL A 1073 39.31 -39.55 -22.25
C VAL A 1073 40.16 -40.82 -22.21
N LYS A 1074 39.55 -41.94 -21.80
CA LYS A 1074 40.18 -43.26 -21.90
C LYS A 1074 39.93 -43.83 -23.29
N PHE A 1075 41.00 -43.99 -24.06
CA PHE A 1075 40.96 -44.65 -25.36
C PHE A 1075 42.05 -45.70 -25.43
N GLN A 1076 41.72 -46.94 -25.80
CA GLN A 1076 42.65 -48.08 -25.82
C GLN A 1076 43.50 -48.24 -24.54
N ARG A 1077 42.87 -48.09 -23.36
CA ARG A 1077 43.50 -48.20 -22.02
C ARG A 1077 44.56 -47.14 -21.70
N LYS A 1078 44.74 -46.11 -22.54
CA LYS A 1078 45.54 -44.91 -22.22
C LYS A 1078 44.63 -43.71 -21.98
N SER A 1079 45.01 -42.89 -21.02
CA SER A 1079 44.33 -41.62 -20.72
C SER A 1079 45.03 -40.53 -21.52
N SER A 1080 44.33 -39.84 -22.40
CA SER A 1080 44.89 -38.74 -23.20
C SER A 1080 43.90 -37.58 -23.30
N TRP A 1081 44.41 -36.40 -23.66
CA TRP A 1081 43.56 -35.28 -24.05
C TRP A 1081 42.64 -35.67 -25.21
N PRO A 1082 41.37 -35.23 -25.21
CA PRO A 1082 40.50 -35.34 -26.39
C PRO A 1082 41.02 -34.40 -27.48
N SER A 1083 40.52 -34.58 -28.70
CA SER A 1083 40.65 -33.55 -29.73
C SER A 1083 39.48 -32.59 -29.68
N LEU A 1084 39.74 -31.33 -29.99
CA LEU A 1084 38.74 -30.26 -29.98
C LEU A 1084 38.50 -29.74 -31.39
N MET A 1085 37.23 -29.70 -31.78
CA MET A 1085 36.77 -28.95 -32.95
C MET A 1085 35.85 -27.82 -32.50
N THR A 1086 35.92 -26.68 -33.17
CA THR A 1086 35.01 -25.56 -32.93
C THR A 1086 34.32 -25.13 -34.21
N SER A 1087 33.06 -24.73 -34.11
CA SER A 1087 32.29 -24.10 -35.17
C SER A 1087 31.87 -22.71 -34.71
N GLN A 1088 32.32 -21.68 -35.41
CA GLN A 1088 32.02 -20.29 -35.08
C GLN A 1088 31.18 -19.67 -36.20
N VAL A 1089 29.99 -19.16 -35.89
CA VAL A 1089 29.08 -18.51 -36.85
C VAL A 1089 28.86 -17.06 -36.46
N GLU A 1090 29.04 -16.12 -37.40
CA GLU A 1090 28.66 -14.71 -37.18
C GLU A 1090 27.18 -14.51 -37.55
N LEU A 1091 26.33 -14.25 -36.56
CA LEU A 1091 24.88 -14.26 -36.74
C LEU A 1091 24.39 -13.10 -37.60
N GLU A 1092 24.95 -11.90 -37.46
CA GLU A 1092 24.57 -10.72 -38.26
C GLU A 1092 24.91 -10.92 -39.73
N LEU A 1093 26.08 -11.50 -40.00
CA LEU A 1093 26.50 -11.83 -41.36
C LEU A 1093 25.60 -12.94 -41.96
N ALA A 1094 25.24 -13.93 -41.15
CA ALA A 1094 24.30 -14.98 -41.54
C ALA A 1094 22.91 -14.44 -41.87
N VAL A 1095 22.36 -13.55 -41.04
CA VAL A 1095 21.07 -12.90 -41.28
C VAL A 1095 21.14 -12.03 -42.54
N PHE A 1096 22.18 -11.21 -42.68
CA PHE A 1096 22.38 -10.39 -43.88
C PHE A 1096 22.41 -11.24 -45.14
N PHE A 1097 23.13 -12.36 -45.10
CA PHE A 1097 23.21 -13.32 -46.19
C PHE A 1097 21.83 -13.92 -46.53
N PHE A 1098 21.10 -14.43 -45.52
CA PHE A 1098 19.76 -14.99 -45.74
C PHE A 1098 18.79 -13.97 -46.35
N LEU A 1099 18.85 -12.72 -45.91
CA LEU A 1099 18.01 -11.66 -46.46
C LEU A 1099 18.38 -11.32 -47.90
N THR A 1100 19.68 -11.31 -48.23
CA THR A 1100 20.17 -11.04 -49.58
C THR A 1100 19.80 -12.17 -50.54
N ASP A 1101 19.96 -13.42 -50.13
CA ASP A 1101 19.57 -14.61 -50.92
C ASP A 1101 18.05 -14.70 -51.13
N ALA A 1102 17.26 -14.28 -50.13
CA ALA A 1102 15.81 -14.26 -50.22
C ALA A 1102 15.25 -13.09 -51.07
N PHE A 1103 16.05 -12.05 -51.34
CA PHE A 1103 15.58 -10.85 -52.04
C PHE A 1103 15.62 -11.01 -53.56
N PHE A 1104 14.49 -10.75 -54.23
CA PHE A 1104 14.44 -10.65 -55.68
C PHE A 1104 13.30 -9.72 -56.13
N ILE A 1105 13.41 -9.21 -57.35
CA ILE A 1105 12.40 -8.33 -57.96
C ILE A 1105 11.49 -9.19 -58.85
N ARG A 1106 10.20 -9.25 -58.51
CA ARG A 1106 9.17 -9.96 -59.29
C ARG A 1106 8.11 -8.96 -59.73
N ASN A 1107 7.85 -8.85 -61.04
CA ASN A 1107 6.84 -7.93 -61.61
C ASN A 1107 6.96 -6.47 -61.12
N LYS A 1108 8.18 -5.91 -61.09
CA LYS A 1108 8.49 -4.56 -60.58
C LYS A 1108 8.21 -4.34 -59.08
N ALA A 1109 7.90 -5.38 -58.32
CA ALA A 1109 7.76 -5.34 -56.87
C ALA A 1109 8.91 -6.09 -56.19
N SER A 1110 9.40 -5.54 -55.08
CA SER A 1110 10.39 -6.17 -54.21
C SER A 1110 9.72 -7.27 -53.39
N VAL A 1111 10.21 -8.51 -53.51
CA VAL A 1111 9.68 -9.67 -52.77
C VAL A 1111 10.82 -10.32 -51.98
N LEU A 1112 10.50 -10.75 -50.76
CA LEU A 1112 11.44 -11.47 -49.90
C LEU A 1112 10.97 -12.93 -49.76
N SER A 1113 11.59 -13.88 -50.48
CA SER A 1113 11.26 -15.31 -50.37
C SER A 1113 12.04 -15.99 -49.24
N LEU A 1114 11.70 -15.61 -48.00
CA LEU A 1114 12.24 -16.29 -46.83
C LEU A 1114 11.84 -17.77 -46.82
N HIS A 1115 12.80 -18.61 -46.42
CA HIS A 1115 12.55 -20.02 -46.14
C HIS A 1115 11.53 -20.16 -45.00
N LYS A 1116 10.59 -21.09 -45.12
CA LYS A 1116 9.44 -21.24 -44.21
C LYS A 1116 9.84 -21.39 -42.74
N SER A 1117 10.96 -22.08 -42.48
CA SER A 1117 11.48 -22.31 -41.12
C SER A 1117 12.27 -21.13 -40.54
N LEU A 1118 12.65 -20.15 -41.36
CA LEU A 1118 13.46 -18.99 -40.95
C LEU A 1118 12.68 -17.67 -41.02
N ALA A 1119 11.45 -17.69 -41.55
CA ALA A 1119 10.60 -16.52 -41.62
C ALA A 1119 10.19 -16.10 -40.18
N PRO A 1120 10.50 -14.86 -39.76
CA PRO A 1120 10.14 -14.38 -38.42
C PRO A 1120 8.63 -14.31 -38.23
N TYR A 1121 7.90 -14.08 -39.32
CA TYR A 1121 6.46 -14.19 -39.42
C TYR A 1121 6.15 -15.03 -40.67
N ALA A 1122 5.47 -16.16 -40.49
CA ALA A 1122 5.11 -17.07 -41.56
C ALA A 1122 3.70 -16.78 -42.11
N VAL A 1123 2.82 -16.20 -41.29
CA VAL A 1123 1.41 -15.99 -41.61
C VAL A 1123 0.97 -14.56 -41.27
N GLY A 1124 0.17 -13.93 -42.13
CA GLY A 1124 -0.56 -12.70 -41.84
C GLY A 1124 -2.07 -12.88 -42.00
N VAL A 1125 -2.87 -12.15 -41.21
CA VAL A 1125 -4.34 -12.19 -41.29
C VAL A 1125 -4.88 -10.81 -41.67
N VAL A 1126 -5.48 -10.73 -42.86
CA VAL A 1126 -6.04 -9.52 -43.47
C VAL A 1126 -7.56 -9.52 -43.28
N VAL A 1127 -8.11 -8.39 -42.87
CA VAL A 1127 -9.56 -8.19 -42.69
C VAL A 1127 -10.07 -7.30 -43.82
N GLU A 1128 -11.06 -7.79 -44.56
CA GLU A 1128 -11.68 -7.14 -45.74
C GLU A 1128 -13.20 -6.96 -45.55
N GLY A 1129 -13.64 -6.73 -44.31
CA GLY A 1129 -15.07 -6.63 -43.96
C GLY A 1129 -15.71 -5.27 -44.18
N SER A 1130 -17.04 -5.23 -44.18
CA SER A 1130 -17.80 -3.97 -44.18
C SER A 1130 -17.61 -3.19 -42.87
N PRO A 1131 -17.76 -1.84 -42.87
CA PRO A 1131 -17.59 -1.02 -41.67
C PRO A 1131 -18.49 -1.44 -40.49
N SER A 1132 -19.63 -2.06 -40.77
CA SER A 1132 -20.59 -2.52 -39.76
C SER A 1132 -20.20 -3.83 -39.09
N ARG A 1133 -19.30 -4.64 -39.68
CA ARG A 1133 -18.88 -5.96 -39.15
C ARG A 1133 -17.38 -6.07 -38.88
N VAL A 1134 -16.66 -4.96 -39.02
CA VAL A 1134 -15.19 -4.92 -38.88
C VAL A 1134 -14.75 -5.25 -37.46
N VAL A 1135 -15.57 -4.96 -36.45
CA VAL A 1135 -15.27 -5.24 -35.04
C VAL A 1135 -15.28 -6.75 -34.80
N GLU A 1136 -16.29 -7.47 -35.28
CA GLU A 1136 -16.41 -8.91 -35.13
C GLU A 1136 -15.33 -9.68 -35.90
N LEU A 1137 -14.96 -9.19 -37.09
CA LEU A 1137 -13.85 -9.74 -37.86
C LEU A 1137 -12.49 -9.51 -37.19
N GLU A 1138 -12.33 -8.37 -36.52
CA GLU A 1138 -11.13 -8.05 -35.78
C GLU A 1138 -11.00 -8.89 -34.50
N ASP A 1139 -12.11 -9.21 -33.85
CA ASP A 1139 -12.14 -10.17 -32.75
C ASP A 1139 -11.83 -11.59 -33.22
N LEU A 1140 -12.35 -12.01 -34.37
CA LEU A 1140 -11.98 -13.30 -34.98
C LEU A 1140 -10.49 -13.34 -35.35
N ARG A 1141 -9.93 -12.25 -35.91
CA ARG A 1141 -8.50 -12.11 -36.18
C ARG A 1141 -7.66 -12.29 -34.91
N ARG A 1142 -8.09 -11.69 -33.79
CA ARG A 1142 -7.42 -11.82 -32.48
C ARG A 1142 -7.46 -13.26 -31.98
N LEU A 1143 -8.62 -13.90 -32.05
CA LEU A 1143 -8.79 -15.30 -31.65
C LEU A 1143 -7.88 -16.23 -32.46
N MET A 1144 -7.91 -16.15 -33.80
CA MET A 1144 -7.04 -16.95 -34.66
C MET A 1144 -5.55 -16.68 -34.39
N SER A 1145 -5.18 -15.43 -34.11
CA SER A 1145 -3.80 -15.08 -33.74
C SER A 1145 -3.35 -15.74 -32.44
N LEU A 1146 -4.26 -15.94 -31.47
CA LEU A 1146 -3.99 -16.69 -30.24
C LEU A 1146 -3.83 -18.19 -30.52
N GLU A 1147 -4.69 -18.76 -31.37
CA GLU A 1147 -4.60 -20.16 -31.78
C GLU A 1147 -3.29 -20.46 -32.53
N PHE A 1148 -2.86 -19.56 -33.42
CA PHE A 1148 -1.57 -19.68 -34.10
C PHE A 1148 -0.40 -19.64 -33.12
N LYS A 1149 -0.44 -18.74 -32.13
CA LYS A 1149 0.57 -18.70 -31.05
C LYS A 1149 0.59 -20.01 -30.26
N GLN A 1150 -0.56 -20.55 -29.87
CA GLN A 1150 -0.65 -21.83 -29.18
C GLN A 1150 -0.12 -22.99 -30.04
N ALA A 1151 -0.34 -22.93 -31.35
CA ALA A 1151 0.16 -23.89 -32.32
C ALA A 1151 1.64 -23.70 -32.71
N LYS A 1152 2.35 -22.71 -32.13
CA LYS A 1152 3.73 -22.32 -32.47
C LYS A 1152 3.91 -21.90 -33.94
N ILE A 1153 2.89 -21.31 -34.54
CA ILE A 1153 2.94 -20.73 -35.90
C ILE A 1153 3.27 -19.23 -35.78
N PRO A 1154 4.37 -18.75 -36.38
CA PRO A 1154 4.74 -17.33 -36.32
C PRO A 1154 3.75 -16.47 -37.10
N VAL A 1155 2.89 -15.72 -36.40
CA VAL A 1155 1.89 -14.82 -36.99
C VAL A 1155 2.30 -13.35 -36.83
N LEU A 1156 2.16 -12.56 -37.89
CA LEU A 1156 2.46 -11.13 -37.88
C LEU A 1156 1.44 -10.36 -37.01
N PRO A 1157 1.89 -9.61 -35.99
CA PRO A 1157 1.00 -8.74 -35.21
C PRO A 1157 0.64 -7.50 -36.05
N LEU A 1158 -0.44 -7.57 -36.82
CA LEU A 1158 -0.90 -6.45 -37.64
C LEU A 1158 -1.61 -5.40 -36.77
N SER A 1159 -1.20 -4.13 -36.92
CA SER A 1159 -1.79 -2.93 -36.31
C SER A 1159 -2.40 -1.95 -37.32
N ALA A 1160 -2.26 -2.20 -38.63
CA ALA A 1160 -2.80 -1.38 -39.73
C ALA A 1160 -3.16 -2.27 -40.94
N PRO A 1161 -4.03 -1.83 -41.87
CA PRO A 1161 -4.35 -2.59 -43.08
C PRO A 1161 -3.17 -2.56 -44.06
N TRP A 1162 -2.58 -3.72 -44.33
CA TRP A 1162 -1.42 -3.86 -45.21
C TRP A 1162 -1.85 -4.43 -46.56
N THR A 1163 -1.28 -3.90 -47.63
CA THR A 1163 -1.54 -4.45 -48.97
C THR A 1163 -0.82 -5.78 -49.16
N ILE A 1164 -1.31 -6.62 -50.07
CA ILE A 1164 -0.66 -7.90 -50.42
C ILE A 1164 0.80 -7.68 -50.81
N ALA A 1165 1.10 -6.63 -51.58
CA ALA A 1165 2.46 -6.28 -51.97
C ALA A 1165 3.36 -5.93 -50.77
N GLN A 1166 2.82 -5.22 -49.77
CA GLN A 1166 3.53 -4.91 -48.53
C GLN A 1166 3.79 -6.14 -47.66
N CYS A 1167 2.89 -7.12 -47.71
CA CYS A 1167 3.03 -8.40 -47.04
C CYS A 1167 4.07 -9.30 -47.73
N ASP A 1168 4.03 -9.39 -49.07
CA ASP A 1168 4.99 -10.14 -49.88
C ASP A 1168 6.40 -9.53 -49.76
N ALA A 1169 6.52 -8.20 -49.69
CA ALA A 1169 7.79 -7.49 -49.47
C ALA A 1169 8.43 -7.76 -48.10
N ARG A 1170 7.63 -8.21 -47.12
CA ARG A 1170 8.10 -8.58 -45.77
C ARG A 1170 8.32 -10.08 -45.59
N GLY A 1171 8.07 -10.85 -46.64
CA GLY A 1171 8.37 -12.27 -46.69
C GLY A 1171 7.41 -13.18 -45.94
N LEU A 1172 6.15 -12.76 -45.77
CA LEU A 1172 5.09 -13.63 -45.27
C LEU A 1172 4.84 -14.79 -46.24
N ASN A 1173 4.87 -16.03 -45.76
CA ASN A 1173 4.66 -17.21 -46.61
C ASN A 1173 3.17 -17.40 -46.96
N TYR A 1174 2.27 -17.08 -46.04
CA TYR A 1174 0.82 -17.23 -46.21
C TYR A 1174 0.04 -16.01 -45.72
N LEU A 1175 -1.04 -15.68 -46.42
CA LEU A 1175 -2.01 -14.65 -46.03
C LEU A 1175 -3.40 -15.26 -45.88
N ILE A 1176 -4.08 -14.94 -44.79
CA ILE A 1176 -5.45 -15.34 -44.52
C ILE A 1176 -6.35 -14.13 -44.71
N PHE A 1177 -7.43 -14.26 -45.46
CA PHE A 1177 -8.41 -13.21 -45.70
C PHE A 1177 -9.70 -13.53 -44.95
N LEU A 1178 -10.10 -12.61 -44.07
CA LEU A 1178 -11.36 -12.64 -43.33
C LEU A 1178 -12.30 -11.60 -43.93
N SER A 1179 -13.50 -12.01 -44.33
CA SER A 1179 -14.54 -11.12 -44.85
C SER A 1179 -15.88 -11.38 -44.17
N ASP A 1180 -16.91 -10.57 -44.45
CA ASP A 1180 -18.26 -10.76 -43.91
C ASP A 1180 -18.78 -12.20 -44.13
N SER A 1181 -18.44 -12.80 -45.28
CA SER A 1181 -18.78 -14.20 -45.61
C SER A 1181 -18.11 -15.21 -44.69
N THR A 1182 -16.92 -14.91 -44.16
CA THR A 1182 -16.24 -15.75 -43.17
C THR A 1182 -17.02 -15.85 -41.86
N LEU A 1183 -17.65 -14.76 -41.41
CA LEU A 1183 -18.52 -14.79 -40.23
C LEU A 1183 -19.81 -15.58 -40.46
N GLU A 1184 -20.29 -15.62 -41.70
CA GLU A 1184 -21.55 -16.31 -42.06
C GLU A 1184 -21.37 -17.79 -42.32
N GLN A 1185 -20.28 -18.17 -43.00
CA GLN A 1185 -20.07 -19.52 -43.52
C GLN A 1185 -18.91 -20.25 -42.83
N GLY A 1186 -18.12 -19.56 -42.00
CA GLY A 1186 -16.94 -20.14 -41.36
C GLY A 1186 -15.77 -20.40 -42.32
N ILE A 1187 -15.80 -19.86 -43.54
CA ILE A 1187 -14.78 -20.10 -44.58
C ILE A 1187 -13.92 -18.85 -44.80
N CYS A 1188 -12.61 -19.01 -44.75
CA CYS A 1188 -11.63 -17.95 -45.03
C CYS A 1188 -10.78 -18.30 -46.27
N GLY A 1189 -10.17 -17.27 -46.87
CA GLY A 1189 -9.22 -17.46 -47.98
C GLY A 1189 -7.80 -17.60 -47.47
N LEU A 1190 -7.06 -18.64 -47.88
CA LEU A 1190 -5.66 -18.85 -47.56
C LEU A 1190 -4.80 -18.74 -48.83
N ARG A 1191 -4.01 -17.67 -48.97
CA ARG A 1191 -3.12 -17.41 -50.11
C ARG A 1191 -1.68 -17.79 -49.79
N SER A 1192 -1.02 -18.50 -50.69
CA SER A 1192 0.42 -18.73 -50.66
C SER A 1192 1.17 -17.64 -51.43
N ARG A 1193 2.22 -17.06 -50.84
CA ARG A 1193 3.12 -16.10 -51.50
C ARG A 1193 3.79 -16.69 -52.75
N ASP A 1194 4.31 -17.91 -52.63
CA ASP A 1194 5.18 -18.49 -53.66
C ASP A 1194 4.41 -18.79 -54.95
N THR A 1195 3.21 -19.35 -54.82
CA THR A 1195 2.34 -19.71 -55.95
C THR A 1195 1.35 -18.62 -56.34
N SER A 1196 1.13 -17.61 -55.49
CA SER A 1196 0.06 -16.61 -55.60
C SER A 1196 -1.37 -17.17 -55.64
N LEU A 1197 -1.56 -18.47 -55.41
CA LEU A 1197 -2.87 -19.12 -55.40
C LEU A 1197 -3.53 -18.96 -54.03
N GLN A 1198 -4.86 -18.78 -54.04
CA GLN A 1198 -5.71 -18.69 -52.86
C GLN A 1198 -6.66 -19.90 -52.82
N GLU A 1199 -6.64 -20.66 -51.72
CA GLU A 1199 -7.58 -21.74 -51.44
C GLU A 1199 -8.63 -21.30 -50.40
N GLN A 1200 -9.82 -21.90 -50.43
CA GLN A 1200 -10.85 -21.70 -49.40
C GLN A 1200 -10.70 -22.77 -48.32
N VAL A 1201 -10.62 -22.35 -47.06
CA VAL A 1201 -10.41 -23.24 -45.90
C VAL A 1201 -11.35 -22.84 -44.78
N HIS A 1202 -12.00 -23.82 -44.15
CA HIS A 1202 -12.82 -23.56 -42.97
C HIS A 1202 -11.93 -23.09 -41.81
N VAL A 1203 -12.36 -22.08 -41.06
CA VAL A 1203 -11.56 -21.39 -40.04
C VAL A 1203 -10.99 -22.36 -39.00
N SER A 1204 -11.73 -23.40 -38.61
CA SER A 1204 -11.26 -24.44 -37.67
C SER A 1204 -10.05 -25.24 -38.17
N ASP A 1205 -9.90 -25.38 -39.49
CA ASP A 1205 -8.93 -26.31 -40.09
C ASP A 1205 -7.64 -25.59 -40.51
N VAL A 1206 -7.64 -24.26 -40.48
CA VAL A 1206 -6.53 -23.40 -40.92
C VAL A 1206 -5.25 -23.72 -40.16
N VAL A 1207 -5.33 -23.94 -38.84
CA VAL A 1207 -4.18 -24.27 -38.00
C VAL A 1207 -3.56 -25.60 -38.43
N GLU A 1208 -4.36 -26.65 -38.63
CA GLU A 1208 -3.86 -27.96 -39.04
C GLU A 1208 -3.25 -27.91 -40.44
N ARG A 1209 -3.88 -27.15 -41.35
CA ARG A 1209 -3.41 -26.94 -42.71
C ARG A 1209 -2.05 -26.25 -42.75
N LEU A 1210 -1.88 -25.17 -41.98
CA LEU A 1210 -0.62 -24.44 -41.88
C LEU A 1210 0.49 -25.27 -41.25
N LYS A 1211 0.20 -26.11 -40.24
CA LYS A 1211 1.20 -27.04 -39.68
C LYS A 1211 1.78 -27.96 -40.74
N LYS A 1212 0.95 -28.54 -41.62
CA LYS A 1212 1.40 -29.40 -42.73
C LYS A 1212 2.29 -28.66 -43.74
N PHE A 1213 2.08 -27.35 -43.90
CA PHE A 1213 2.78 -26.54 -44.90
C PHE A 1213 4.05 -25.86 -44.40
N LEU A 1214 4.14 -25.57 -43.10
CA LEU A 1214 5.26 -24.88 -42.46
C LEU A 1214 6.21 -25.83 -41.72
N VAL A 1215 5.74 -27.01 -41.30
CA VAL A 1215 6.57 -28.02 -40.62
C VAL A 1215 6.93 -29.11 -41.63
N LYS A 1216 8.19 -29.11 -42.07
CA LYS A 1216 8.86 -30.26 -42.68
C LYS A 1216 10.26 -30.40 -42.12
#